data_AF-A0A010SZR9-F1
#
_entry.id   AF-A0A010SZR9-F1
#
_cell.length_a   1.000
_cell.length_b   1.000
_cell.length_c   1.000
_cell.angle_alpha   90.00
_cell.angle_beta   90.00
_cell.angle_gamma   90.00
#
_symmetry.space_group_name_H-M   'P 1'
#
loop_
_entity.id
_entity.type
_entity.pdbx_description
1 polymer ?
#
loop_
_entity_poly.entity_id
_entity_poly.type
_entity_poly.pdbx_seq_one_letter_code
_entity_poly.pdbx_strand_id
1 'polypeptide(L)'
;MNATRRADGKWRAIHNDDIFKIQPQIDAMYKGELAKELRELGYEIRVLDKDGNFELAHISRDQIEAFSSRSKVIEEALAKDGKTRSNATALEKQIIAMATRPRKDERDRHLVKEYWVIKARDLGIEFGGRSQLDNREYGRRSESIHAEHNLPEGITAGQAVVQYAINHLTEREQVVGESDLRTAALRRAVGLASPSEVDDEIKRLVKQGTLIESPPTYTMATGKDGTALSPAGWRALLKEQKGWTDKEAQQYVKMAITRGSLVEAEKRYTTQRALKREKAILAIERSGRGLVAPLLSKEQVAKALEGSTLSAGQYQAVEVIVSTSNRFVGIQGDAGTGKTYSVDRAVKLIESVNNAMTERTTTTDAVFRVVALAPYGNQVTALKNEGLDAHTLASFFHTKDKKLDERTIVVLDEAGVVGARQMEHLMRIIEQSGARLVQLGDTKQTEAIEAGKPFAQLQQNGMQTARIKEIQRQKNQELKIAVQHAADGNPGKSLEHVNHVEEFREPGQRHQAIVRDYMSLTPEERKEVLIVAGTNKDRKQINAMTRESLGLVGNGKELPTLNRVDTTQAERRYAPSYKKGMIVQPEKDYIRTGLSRGELYTVDQALPGNVLVVKDKNGNRVEFNPRKLTKLSVYNLEKPEFSVGDLVRITRNDQKLDLTNGDRMRVVGNANGVIELASLKEKDGTPERVVALPTNRPLHLEHAYSATVHSAQGLTNDRVMISINTKSRTTSQNLWYVAISRARHEARIYTDSIAGLPAAIANRYDKTTALSLQQARERQRNESIKPRTVLDGKALERKQRSALDGPSAGKSGV
;
A
#
# COMPACT_ATOMS: atom_id res chain seq x y z
N MET A 1 3.89 -23.91 34.64
CA MET A 1 2.87 -24.82 34.09
C MET A 1 1.93 -23.99 33.22
N ASN A 2 1.66 -24.39 31.97
CA ASN A 2 0.71 -23.69 31.08
C ASN A 2 -0.71 -24.26 31.31
N ALA A 3 -1.46 -23.69 32.25
CA ALA A 3 -2.79 -24.16 32.63
C ALA A 3 -3.73 -22.96 32.89
N THR A 4 -4.89 -22.95 32.25
CA THR A 4 -5.98 -21.98 32.46
C THR A 4 -7.28 -22.71 32.76
N ARG A 5 -8.09 -22.17 33.68
CA ARG A 5 -9.38 -22.74 34.06
C ARG A 5 -10.49 -21.98 33.35
N ARG A 6 -11.27 -22.68 32.52
CA ARG A 6 -12.42 -22.11 31.82
C ARG A 6 -13.60 -21.92 32.76
N ALA A 7 -14.59 -21.13 32.34
CA ALA A 7 -15.83 -20.91 33.07
C ALA A 7 -16.65 -22.20 33.32
N ASP A 8 -16.44 -23.24 32.50
CA ASP A 8 -17.01 -24.58 32.72
C ASP A 8 -16.24 -25.43 33.75
N GLY A 9 -15.26 -24.83 34.44
CA GLY A 9 -14.44 -25.46 35.46
C GLY A 9 -13.29 -26.33 34.92
N LYS A 10 -13.19 -26.56 33.61
CA LYS A 10 -12.18 -27.43 33.01
C LYS A 10 -10.84 -26.71 32.81
N TRP A 11 -9.75 -27.44 33.05
CA TRP A 11 -8.40 -26.98 32.78
C TRP A 11 -7.99 -27.23 31.32
N ARG A 12 -7.31 -26.26 30.72
CA ARG A 12 -6.78 -26.31 29.35
C ARG A 12 -5.42 -25.59 29.27
N ALA A 13 -4.63 -25.90 28.25
CA ALA A 13 -3.42 -25.13 27.93
C ALA A 13 -3.78 -23.89 27.08
N ILE A 14 -3.08 -22.79 27.28
CA ILE A 14 -3.18 -21.58 26.44
C ILE A 14 -2.30 -21.77 25.21
N HIS A 15 -2.81 -21.36 24.05
CA HIS A 15 -2.03 -21.23 22.82
C HIS A 15 -1.53 -19.79 22.69
N ASN A 16 -0.24 -19.59 22.37
CA ASN A 16 0.37 -18.25 22.38
C ASN A 16 0.19 -17.47 21.08
N ASP A 17 -0.41 -18.05 20.05
CA ASP A 17 -0.54 -17.41 18.71
C ASP A 17 -1.14 -16.01 18.78
N ASP A 18 -2.20 -15.81 19.56
CA ASP A 18 -2.86 -14.51 19.64
C ASP A 18 -1.99 -13.48 20.39
N ILE A 19 -1.21 -13.91 21.39
CA ILE A 19 -0.22 -13.05 22.07
C ILE A 19 0.84 -12.56 21.07
N PHE A 20 1.33 -13.45 20.19
CA PHE A 20 2.29 -13.06 19.16
C PHE A 20 1.68 -12.11 18.12
N LYS A 21 0.39 -12.25 17.79
CA LYS A 21 -0.31 -11.31 16.89
C LYS A 21 -0.38 -9.90 17.47
N ILE A 22 -0.64 -9.75 18.77
CA ILE A 22 -0.76 -8.44 19.44
C ILE A 22 0.52 -7.98 20.13
N GLN A 23 1.64 -8.71 19.99
CA GLN A 23 2.92 -8.36 20.60
C GLN A 23 3.34 -6.90 20.36
N PRO A 24 3.22 -6.33 19.14
CA PRO A 24 3.55 -4.93 18.89
C PRO A 24 2.72 -3.94 19.72
N GLN A 25 1.46 -4.26 20.00
CA GLN A 25 0.56 -3.44 20.80
C GLN A 25 0.94 -3.51 22.29
N ILE A 26 1.21 -4.72 22.80
CA ILE A 26 1.64 -4.93 24.19
C ILE A 26 2.96 -4.19 24.46
N ASP A 27 3.92 -4.29 23.54
CA ASP A 27 5.21 -3.60 23.63
C ASP A 27 5.03 -2.07 23.65
N ALA A 28 4.19 -1.53 22.76
CA ALA A 28 3.90 -0.10 22.73
C ALA A 28 3.19 0.38 24.01
N MET A 29 2.26 -0.41 24.56
CA MET A 29 1.58 -0.11 25.82
C MET A 29 2.56 -0.08 27.00
N TYR A 30 3.41 -1.11 27.13
CA TYR A 30 4.45 -1.17 28.17
C TYR A 30 5.38 0.05 28.11
N LYS A 31 5.88 0.39 26.91
CA LYS A 31 6.75 1.56 26.71
C LYS A 31 6.03 2.87 27.04
N GLY A 32 4.74 2.96 26.70
CA GLY A 32 3.91 4.12 27.00
C GLY A 32 3.76 4.37 28.49
N GLU A 33 3.39 3.34 29.26
CA GLU A 33 3.27 3.44 30.73
C GLU A 33 4.63 3.70 31.39
N LEU A 34 5.68 2.97 31.00
CA LEU A 34 7.02 3.18 31.55
C LEU A 34 7.51 4.61 31.29
N ALA A 35 7.31 5.14 30.08
CA ALA A 35 7.66 6.51 29.74
C ALA A 35 6.88 7.54 30.58
N LYS A 36 5.60 7.27 30.87
CA LYS A 36 4.78 8.11 31.73
C LYS A 36 5.32 8.10 33.17
N GLU A 37 5.50 6.93 33.77
CA GLU A 37 5.99 6.79 35.15
C GLU A 37 7.38 7.41 35.32
N LEU A 38 8.30 7.20 34.36
CA LEU A 38 9.62 7.82 34.40
C LEU A 38 9.55 9.35 34.39
N ARG A 39 8.63 9.94 33.63
CA ARG A 39 8.43 11.39 33.61
C ARG A 39 7.79 11.92 34.88
N GLU A 40 6.84 11.19 35.47
CA GLU A 40 6.27 11.51 36.78
C GLU A 40 7.33 11.45 37.88
N LEU A 41 8.34 10.58 37.73
CA LEU A 41 9.53 10.54 38.57
C LEU A 41 10.54 11.66 38.28
N GLY A 42 10.33 12.48 37.25
CA GLY A 42 11.16 13.63 36.89
C GLY A 42 12.24 13.34 35.84
N TYR A 43 12.24 12.17 35.21
CA TYR A 43 13.19 11.85 34.15
C TYR A 43 12.73 12.38 32.79
N GLU A 44 13.65 13.01 32.07
CA GLU A 44 13.46 13.34 30.66
C GLU A 44 13.72 12.12 29.77
N ILE A 45 12.94 12.01 28.70
CA ILE A 45 13.05 10.92 27.73
C ILE A 45 13.25 11.44 26.31
N ARG A 46 14.04 10.70 25.53
CA ARG A 46 14.32 10.92 24.11
C ARG A 46 13.76 9.75 23.32
N VAL A 47 12.74 10.01 22.50
CA VAL A 47 12.20 9.02 21.57
C VAL A 47 13.16 8.89 20.37
N LEU A 48 13.60 7.66 20.11
CA LEU A 48 14.64 7.35 19.12
C LEU A 48 14.06 7.05 17.74
N ASP A 49 12.87 6.48 17.68
CA ASP A 49 12.26 6.07 16.43
C ASP A 49 10.73 6.13 16.42
N LYS A 50 10.14 5.81 15.27
CA LYS A 50 8.69 5.74 15.08
C LYS A 50 8.02 4.56 15.79
N ASP A 51 8.79 3.58 16.26
CA ASP A 51 8.27 2.40 16.95
C ASP A 51 8.13 2.64 18.46
N GLY A 52 8.38 3.88 18.91
CA GLY A 52 8.25 4.29 20.31
C GLY A 52 9.41 3.82 21.17
N ASN A 53 10.54 3.40 20.59
CA ASN A 53 11.73 3.15 21.37
C ASN A 53 12.24 4.47 21.95
N PHE A 54 12.60 4.48 23.23
CA PHE A 54 13.08 5.67 23.91
C PHE A 54 14.25 5.36 24.85
N GLU A 55 15.05 6.37 25.11
CA GLU A 55 16.12 6.37 26.11
C GLU A 55 15.90 7.54 27.07
N LEU A 56 16.62 7.55 28.20
CA LEU A 56 16.69 8.70 29.09
C LEU A 56 17.50 9.81 28.41
N ALA A 57 16.97 11.04 28.38
CA ALA A 57 17.56 12.12 27.58
C ALA A 57 18.94 12.57 28.09
N HIS A 58 19.17 12.47 29.40
CA HIS A 58 20.42 12.84 30.06
C HIS A 58 21.53 11.78 29.95
N ILE A 59 21.19 10.56 29.51
CA ILE A 59 22.19 9.52 29.26
C ILE A 59 22.69 9.67 27.83
N SER A 60 24.01 9.88 27.71
CA SER A 60 24.66 10.07 26.41
C SER A 60 24.74 8.77 25.63
N ARG A 61 24.87 8.88 24.31
CA ARG A 61 25.00 7.70 23.45
C ARG A 61 26.27 6.90 23.78
N ASP A 62 27.37 7.60 24.05
CA ASP A 62 28.65 6.98 24.38
C ASP A 62 28.57 6.19 25.69
N GLN A 63 27.84 6.71 26.69
CA GLN A 63 27.57 6.01 27.94
C GLN A 63 26.80 4.70 27.68
N ILE A 64 25.76 4.73 26.85
CA ILE A 64 24.98 3.52 26.50
C ILE A 64 25.84 2.50 25.76
N GLU A 65 26.62 2.95 24.77
CA GLU A 65 27.47 2.08 23.96
C GLU A 65 28.61 1.46 24.77
N ALA A 66 29.10 2.14 25.80
CA ALA A 66 30.09 1.59 26.72
C ALA A 66 29.57 0.39 27.53
N PHE A 67 28.26 0.34 27.83
CA PHE A 67 27.62 -0.82 28.47
C PHE A 67 27.09 -1.85 27.46
N SER A 68 27.16 -1.57 26.16
CA SER A 68 26.72 -2.45 25.07
C SER A 68 27.84 -3.36 24.53
N SER A 69 28.68 -3.90 25.41
CA SER A 69 29.85 -4.73 25.05
C SER A 69 29.50 -5.90 24.12
N ARG A 70 28.35 -6.55 24.36
CA ARG A 70 27.84 -7.65 23.51
C ARG A 70 27.49 -7.20 22.08
N SER A 71 27.00 -5.97 21.90
CA SER A 71 26.70 -5.45 20.57
C SER A 71 27.97 -5.23 19.76
N LYS A 72 29.02 -4.71 20.39
CA LYS A 72 30.34 -4.54 19.77
C LYS A 72 30.94 -5.87 19.32
N VAL A 73 30.88 -6.91 20.15
CA VAL A 73 31.36 -8.26 19.79
C VAL A 73 30.62 -8.82 18.57
N ILE A 74 29.29 -8.64 18.50
CA ILE A 74 28.50 -9.07 17.35
C ILE A 74 28.86 -8.26 16.09
N GLU A 75 29.05 -6.95 16.23
CA GLU A 75 29.41 -6.06 15.11
C GLU A 75 30.82 -6.35 14.59
N GLU A 76 31.79 -6.58 15.46
CA GLU A 76 33.15 -7.01 15.10
C GLU A 76 33.15 -8.39 14.42
N ALA A 77 32.35 -9.34 14.93
CA ALA A 77 32.20 -10.65 14.30
C ALA A 77 31.55 -10.54 12.90
N LEU A 78 30.54 -9.68 12.75
CA LEU A 78 29.95 -9.39 11.44
C LEU A 78 30.94 -8.71 10.50
N ALA A 79 31.75 -7.78 11.00
CA ALA A 79 32.74 -7.06 10.21
C ALA A 79 33.83 -7.98 9.63
N LYS A 80 34.20 -9.04 10.35
CA LYS A 80 35.11 -10.08 9.85
C LYS A 80 34.59 -10.80 8.61
N ASP A 81 33.27 -10.86 8.45
CA ASP A 81 32.59 -11.43 7.27
C ASP A 81 32.24 -10.36 6.22
N GLY A 82 32.82 -9.15 6.30
CA GLY A 82 32.49 -8.02 5.42
C GLY A 82 31.06 -7.50 5.61
N LYS A 83 30.40 -7.86 6.72
CA LYS A 83 29.01 -7.54 7.00
C LYS A 83 28.88 -6.51 8.11
N THR A 84 27.75 -5.83 8.09
CA THR A 84 27.33 -4.88 9.10
C THR A 84 26.01 -5.37 9.70
N ARG A 85 25.63 -4.85 10.87
CA ARG A 85 24.31 -5.16 11.43
C ARG A 85 23.16 -4.77 10.52
N SER A 86 23.32 -3.81 9.61
CA SER A 86 22.25 -3.41 8.69
C SER A 86 22.10 -4.38 7.52
N ASN A 87 23.17 -5.05 7.06
CA ASN A 87 23.12 -5.98 5.92
C ASN A 87 23.03 -7.47 6.31
N ALA A 88 23.31 -7.82 7.56
CA ALA A 88 23.20 -9.19 8.06
C ALA A 88 21.74 -9.65 8.29
N THR A 89 21.45 -10.90 7.93
CA THR A 89 20.14 -11.52 8.13
C THR A 89 19.83 -11.74 9.63
N ALA A 90 18.54 -11.88 9.96
CA ALA A 90 18.12 -12.16 11.34
C ALA A 90 18.71 -13.49 11.86
N LEU A 91 18.79 -14.51 10.99
CA LEU A 91 19.37 -15.80 11.32
C LEU A 91 20.88 -15.71 11.58
N GLU A 92 21.65 -14.99 10.74
CA GLU A 92 23.09 -14.79 10.96
C GLU A 92 23.35 -14.01 12.26
N LYS A 93 22.58 -12.95 12.53
CA LYS A 93 22.67 -12.22 13.80
C LYS A 93 22.38 -13.12 14.99
N GLN A 94 21.41 -14.02 14.86
CA GLN A 94 21.06 -14.98 15.91
C GLN A 94 22.16 -16.04 16.08
N ILE A 95 22.71 -16.58 15.00
CA ILE A 95 23.82 -17.53 15.01
C ILE A 95 25.06 -16.91 15.67
N ILE A 96 25.47 -15.71 15.24
CA ILE A 96 26.61 -14.99 15.83
C ILE A 96 26.32 -14.67 17.29
N ALA A 97 25.10 -14.23 17.64
CA ALA A 97 24.72 -13.96 19.03
C ALA A 97 24.66 -15.22 19.92
N MET A 98 24.50 -16.41 19.33
CA MET A 98 24.56 -17.71 20.01
C MET A 98 26.00 -18.23 20.10
N ALA A 99 26.81 -18.10 19.05
CA ALA A 99 28.21 -18.52 19.00
C ALA A 99 29.10 -17.67 19.91
N THR A 100 28.81 -16.36 20.01
CA THR A 100 29.51 -15.43 20.89
C THR A 100 28.96 -15.42 22.33
N ARG A 101 28.10 -16.39 22.69
CA ARG A 101 27.48 -16.49 24.02
C ARG A 101 28.42 -17.23 24.99
N PRO A 102 29.13 -16.55 25.91
CA PRO A 102 29.81 -17.25 26.99
C PRO A 102 28.79 -17.97 27.89
N ARG A 103 29.19 -19.12 28.47
CA ARG A 103 28.42 -19.76 29.55
C ARG A 103 28.30 -18.74 30.69
N LYS A 104 27.08 -18.51 31.19
CA LYS A 104 26.86 -17.66 32.37
C LYS A 104 27.37 -18.43 33.59
N ASP A 105 28.50 -18.02 34.15
CA ASP A 105 28.90 -18.46 35.50
C ASP A 105 28.21 -17.55 36.51
N GLU A 106 27.37 -18.13 37.38
CA GLU A 106 26.56 -17.38 38.34
C GLU A 106 27.32 -16.95 39.61
N ARG A 107 28.57 -17.41 39.76
CA ARG A 107 29.38 -17.28 40.99
C ARG A 107 29.93 -15.87 41.25
N ASP A 108 29.99 -15.00 40.23
CA ASP A 108 30.62 -13.67 40.33
C ASP A 108 29.66 -12.48 40.14
N ARG A 109 28.38 -12.64 40.51
CA ARG A 109 27.38 -11.55 40.43
C ARG A 109 27.82 -10.28 41.15
N HIS A 110 28.57 -10.41 42.25
CA HIS A 110 29.08 -9.27 43.00
C HIS A 110 30.16 -8.50 42.23
N LEU A 111 31.16 -9.19 41.67
CA LEU A 111 32.24 -8.59 40.89
C LEU A 111 31.71 -7.91 39.62
N VAL A 112 30.72 -8.51 38.95
CA VAL A 112 30.07 -7.91 37.78
C VAL A 112 29.33 -6.61 38.15
N LYS A 113 28.63 -6.60 39.30
CA LYS A 113 27.98 -5.40 39.81
C LYS A 113 28.99 -4.30 40.14
N GLU A 114 30.08 -4.65 40.82
CA GLU A 114 31.16 -3.73 41.19
C GLU A 114 31.82 -3.10 39.96
N TYR A 115 32.14 -3.92 38.94
CA TYR A 115 32.62 -3.45 37.65
C TYR A 115 31.65 -2.45 36.99
N TRP A 116 30.33 -2.73 37.01
CA TRP A 116 29.35 -1.79 36.44
C TRP A 116 29.28 -0.47 37.19
N VAL A 117 29.39 -0.48 38.51
CA VAL A 117 29.39 0.75 39.33
C VAL A 117 30.65 1.58 39.05
N ILE A 118 31.83 0.96 39.03
CA ILE A 118 33.10 1.64 38.70
C ILE A 118 33.02 2.24 37.29
N LYS A 119 32.62 1.43 36.30
CA LYS A 119 32.50 1.88 34.92
C LYS A 119 31.51 3.02 34.75
N ALA A 120 30.37 2.98 35.45
CA ALA A 120 29.39 4.06 35.39
C ALA A 120 29.95 5.36 35.97
N ARG A 121 30.74 5.27 37.04
CA ARG A 121 31.45 6.42 37.64
C ARG A 121 32.47 7.00 36.66
N ASP A 122 33.28 6.16 36.02
CA ASP A 122 34.31 6.59 35.05
C ASP A 122 33.68 7.29 33.83
N LEU A 123 32.50 6.84 33.42
CA LEU A 123 31.73 7.42 32.32
C LEU A 123 30.92 8.66 32.74
N GLY A 124 31.02 9.10 33.99
CA GLY A 124 30.29 10.25 34.52
C GLY A 124 28.77 10.07 34.48
N ILE A 125 28.26 8.85 34.63
CA ILE A 125 26.82 8.60 34.66
C ILE A 125 26.22 9.15 35.95
N GLU A 126 25.20 9.98 35.80
CA GLU A 126 24.41 10.53 36.87
C GLU A 126 23.08 9.77 36.99
N PHE A 127 22.85 9.11 38.11
CA PHE A 127 21.65 8.29 38.35
C PHE A 127 20.47 9.08 38.93
N GLY A 128 20.70 10.34 39.33
CA GLY A 128 19.69 11.26 39.87
C GLY A 128 19.48 11.16 41.39
N GLY A 129 18.82 12.16 41.98
CA GLY A 129 18.77 12.42 43.44
C GLY A 129 18.09 11.40 44.33
N ARG A 130 17.58 10.31 43.75
CA ARG A 130 16.97 9.18 44.48
C ARG A 130 17.79 7.89 44.35
N SER A 131 18.91 7.92 43.63
CA SER A 131 19.82 6.78 43.49
C SER A 131 20.57 6.52 44.80
N GLN A 132 20.46 5.31 45.34
CA GLN A 132 21.28 4.84 46.46
C GLN A 132 22.60 4.19 46.01
N LEU A 133 22.89 4.18 44.71
CA LEU A 133 23.99 3.39 44.13
C LEU A 133 25.35 4.09 44.17
N ASP A 134 25.38 5.41 44.34
CA ASP A 134 26.60 6.19 44.15
C ASP A 134 26.87 7.24 45.23
N ASN A 135 26.07 7.31 46.31
CA ASN A 135 26.26 8.21 47.46
C ASN A 135 26.47 9.70 47.08
N ARG A 136 25.98 10.13 45.92
CA ARG A 136 26.01 11.53 45.47
C ARG A 136 24.69 12.21 45.81
N GLU A 137 24.76 13.40 46.40
CA GLU A 137 23.61 14.29 46.47
C GLU A 137 23.42 14.97 45.11
N TYR A 138 22.34 14.62 44.41
CA TYR A 138 21.94 15.35 43.22
C TYR A 138 20.98 16.45 43.62
N GLY A 139 21.29 17.69 43.24
CA GLY A 139 20.38 18.81 43.47
C GLY A 139 18.98 18.50 42.91
N ARG A 140 17.92 18.90 43.65
CA ARG A 140 16.57 18.93 43.08
C ARG A 140 16.67 19.78 41.81
N ARG A 141 16.49 19.18 40.63
CA ARG A 141 16.05 19.93 39.44
C ARG A 141 14.62 20.39 39.69
N SER A 142 14.50 21.43 40.51
CA SER A 142 13.35 22.28 40.64
C SER A 142 13.46 23.32 39.55
N GLU A 143 12.83 23.05 38.41
CA GLU A 143 11.99 23.99 37.69
C GLU A 143 11.39 23.26 36.51
N SER A 144 10.12 23.51 36.26
CA SER A 144 9.28 22.94 35.23
C SER A 144 9.93 23.02 33.84
N ILE A 145 10.65 21.97 33.44
CA ILE A 145 10.96 21.70 32.04
C ILE A 145 10.00 20.60 31.59
N HIS A 146 8.70 20.92 31.60
CA HIS A 146 7.84 20.30 30.61
C HIS A 146 8.42 20.77 29.28
N ALA A 147 9.22 19.94 28.61
CA ALA A 147 9.54 20.20 27.21
C ALA A 147 8.19 20.41 26.52
N GLU A 148 7.87 21.68 26.23
CA GLU A 148 6.62 22.05 25.60
C GLU A 148 6.56 21.23 24.33
N HIS A 149 5.71 20.21 24.35
CA HIS A 149 5.39 19.52 23.13
C HIS A 149 4.80 20.61 22.25
N ASN A 150 5.46 20.90 21.13
CA ASN A 150 5.01 21.84 20.10
C ASN A 150 3.71 21.32 19.43
N LEU A 151 2.68 21.14 20.24
CA LEU A 151 1.31 20.90 19.85
C LEU A 151 0.70 22.28 19.54
N PRO A 152 -0.19 22.37 18.55
CA PRO A 152 -0.94 23.59 18.35
C PRO A 152 -1.83 23.86 19.56
N GLU A 153 -2.10 25.13 19.82
CA GLU A 153 -3.03 25.55 20.84
C GLU A 153 -4.39 24.83 20.69
N GLY A 154 -4.94 24.38 21.83
CA GLY A 154 -6.25 23.73 21.89
C GLY A 154 -6.29 22.24 21.53
N ILE A 155 -5.16 21.60 21.18
CA ILE A 155 -5.11 20.15 20.89
C ILE A 155 -4.45 19.41 22.06
N THR A 156 -5.17 18.44 22.64
CA THR A 156 -4.62 17.58 23.69
C THR A 156 -3.62 16.56 23.13
N ALA A 157 -2.76 16.02 24.00
CA ALA A 157 -1.80 14.99 23.60
C ALA A 157 -2.48 13.74 23.01
N GLY A 158 -3.54 13.23 23.67
CA GLY A 158 -4.36 12.12 23.18
C GLY A 158 -4.93 12.37 21.77
N GLN A 159 -5.51 13.55 21.54
CA GLN A 159 -6.01 13.96 20.22
C GLN A 159 -4.90 13.95 19.16
N ALA A 160 -3.73 14.52 19.48
CA ALA A 160 -2.63 14.61 18.53
C ALA A 160 -2.12 13.24 18.08
N VAL A 161 -1.99 12.27 19.00
CA VAL A 161 -1.44 10.94 18.69
C VAL A 161 -2.44 10.04 17.98
N VAL A 162 -3.72 10.08 18.36
CA VAL A 162 -4.78 9.34 17.64
C VAL A 162 -4.99 9.95 16.26
N GLN A 163 -4.98 11.28 16.12
CA GLN A 163 -5.08 11.92 14.82
C GLN A 163 -3.88 11.60 13.90
N TYR A 164 -2.67 11.45 14.47
CA TYR A 164 -1.51 10.94 13.75
C TYR A 164 -1.75 9.51 13.26
N ALA A 165 -2.20 8.60 14.13
CA ALA A 165 -2.45 7.20 13.78
C ALA A 165 -3.51 7.08 12.67
N ILE A 166 -4.61 7.82 12.77
CA ILE A 166 -5.64 7.90 11.74
C ILE A 166 -5.02 8.38 10.42
N ASN A 167 -4.26 9.48 10.41
CA ASN A 167 -3.67 10.01 9.18
C ASN A 167 -2.62 9.07 8.56
N HIS A 168 -1.82 8.42 9.39
CA HIS A 168 -0.80 7.45 8.97
C HIS A 168 -1.44 6.26 8.27
N LEU A 169 -2.41 5.62 8.92
CA LEU A 169 -3.02 4.40 8.39
C LEU A 169 -3.99 4.70 7.24
N THR A 170 -4.76 5.79 7.34
CA THR A 170 -5.76 6.14 6.30
C THR A 170 -5.19 6.74 5.02
N GLU A 171 -3.86 6.88 4.94
CA GLU A 171 -3.18 7.18 3.67
C GLU A 171 -3.28 6.01 2.69
N ARG A 172 -3.25 4.77 3.20
CA ARG A 172 -3.25 3.54 2.41
C ARG A 172 -4.53 2.74 2.54
N GLU A 173 -5.20 2.81 3.69
CA GLU A 173 -6.41 2.04 3.98
C GLU A 173 -7.64 2.93 4.19
N GLN A 174 -8.81 2.56 3.64
CA GLN A 174 -10.06 3.27 3.97
C GLN A 174 -10.68 2.75 5.27
N VAL A 175 -10.35 1.52 5.64
CA VAL A 175 -10.83 0.82 6.83
C VAL A 175 -9.64 0.24 7.58
N VAL A 176 -9.54 0.52 8.86
CA VAL A 176 -8.41 0.16 9.73
C VAL A 176 -8.87 -0.74 10.86
N GLY A 177 -8.08 -1.78 11.16
CA GLY A 177 -8.29 -2.61 12.34
C GLY A 177 -8.00 -1.84 13.64
N GLU A 178 -8.67 -2.23 14.72
CA GLU A 178 -8.44 -1.64 16.04
C GLU A 178 -7.00 -1.82 16.52
N SER A 179 -6.45 -3.02 16.32
CA SER A 179 -5.09 -3.39 16.71
C SER A 179 -4.05 -2.46 16.07
N ASP A 180 -4.19 -2.19 14.77
CA ASP A 180 -3.30 -1.30 14.02
C ASP A 180 -3.46 0.15 14.46
N LEU A 181 -4.69 0.62 14.61
CA LEU A 181 -4.99 1.99 15.07
C LEU A 181 -4.39 2.25 16.45
N ARG A 182 -4.63 1.35 17.40
CA ARG A 182 -4.09 1.44 18.77
C ARG A 182 -2.57 1.35 18.78
N THR A 183 -1.99 0.40 18.06
CA THR A 183 -0.53 0.23 18.00
C THR A 183 0.14 1.49 17.46
N ALA A 184 -0.36 2.05 16.35
CA ALA A 184 0.20 3.27 15.78
C ALA A 184 0.04 4.48 16.71
N ALA A 185 -1.10 4.60 17.41
CA ALA A 185 -1.33 5.68 18.37
C ALA A 185 -0.42 5.55 19.61
N LEU A 186 -0.32 4.36 20.20
CA LEU A 186 0.51 4.09 21.38
C LEU A 186 2.00 4.29 21.11
N ARG A 187 2.50 3.84 19.97
CA ARG A 187 3.89 4.11 19.55
C ARG A 187 4.17 5.60 19.46
N ARG A 188 3.21 6.38 18.97
CA ARG A 188 3.32 7.84 18.90
C ARG A 188 3.12 8.51 20.26
N ALA A 189 2.40 7.86 21.17
CA ALA A 189 2.08 8.33 22.52
C ALA A 189 3.27 8.27 23.47
N VAL A 190 4.28 7.42 23.21
CA VAL A 190 5.48 7.33 24.05
C VAL A 190 6.09 8.72 24.29
N GLY A 191 6.11 9.13 25.56
CA GLY A 191 6.61 10.43 25.97
C GLY A 191 5.75 11.64 25.59
N LEU A 192 4.48 11.43 25.26
CA LEU A 192 3.53 12.49 24.92
C LEU A 192 2.16 12.30 25.58
N ALA A 193 1.59 11.09 25.53
CA ALA A 193 0.27 10.77 26.07
C ALA A 193 0.28 9.39 26.75
N SER A 194 -0.63 9.19 27.70
CA SER A 194 -0.86 7.89 28.35
C SER A 194 -1.71 6.96 27.46
N PRO A 195 -1.59 5.63 27.65
CA PRO A 195 -2.48 4.66 26.99
C PRO A 195 -3.97 4.91 27.27
N SER A 196 -4.34 5.34 28.47
CA SER A 196 -5.73 5.69 28.79
C SER A 196 -6.25 6.88 27.96
N GLU A 197 -5.44 7.92 27.76
CA GLU A 197 -5.83 9.07 26.92
C GLU A 197 -6.03 8.68 25.46
N VAL A 198 -5.24 7.72 24.95
CA VAL A 198 -5.41 7.16 23.60
C VAL A 198 -6.76 6.47 23.48
N ASP A 199 -7.09 5.60 24.44
CA ASP A 199 -8.34 4.85 24.44
C ASP A 199 -9.57 5.76 24.58
N ASP A 200 -9.50 6.76 25.45
CA ASP A 200 -10.59 7.69 25.66
C ASP A 200 -10.80 8.60 24.45
N GLU A 201 -9.73 9.00 23.77
CA GLU A 201 -9.84 9.75 22.52
C GLU A 201 -10.48 8.90 21.40
N ILE A 202 -10.09 7.63 21.24
CA ILE A 202 -10.73 6.73 20.26
C ILE A 202 -12.23 6.62 20.56
N LYS A 203 -12.62 6.36 21.82
CA LYS A 203 -14.04 6.30 22.23
C LYS A 203 -14.77 7.61 21.94
N ARG A 204 -14.14 8.75 22.23
CA ARG A 204 -14.70 10.09 21.97
C ARG A 204 -14.96 10.30 20.48
N LEU A 205 -14.01 9.95 19.61
CA LEU A 205 -14.15 10.06 18.15
C LEU A 205 -15.24 9.13 17.60
N VAL A 206 -15.40 7.94 18.16
CA VAL A 206 -16.50 7.02 17.82
C VAL A 206 -17.85 7.61 18.24
N LYS A 207 -17.96 8.12 19.48
CA LYS A 207 -19.18 8.76 19.99
C LYS A 207 -19.60 9.97 19.16
N GLN A 208 -18.64 10.76 18.68
CA GLN A 208 -18.89 11.93 17.81
C GLN A 208 -19.20 11.55 16.35
N GLY A 209 -18.94 10.31 15.94
CA GLY A 209 -19.09 9.85 14.56
C GLY A 209 -17.97 10.29 13.62
N THR A 210 -16.90 10.91 14.12
CA THR A 210 -15.69 11.21 13.33
C THR A 210 -15.01 9.91 12.89
N LEU A 211 -14.94 8.95 13.81
CA LEU A 211 -14.56 7.57 13.57
C LEU A 211 -15.83 6.71 13.52
N ILE A 212 -16.00 5.95 12.46
CA ILE A 212 -17.18 5.11 12.23
C ILE A 212 -16.75 3.66 12.49
N GLU A 213 -17.26 3.08 13.57
CA GLU A 213 -17.06 1.68 13.93
C GLU A 213 -17.91 0.75 13.03
N SER A 214 -17.30 -0.35 12.58
CA SER A 214 -17.98 -1.40 11.83
C SER A 214 -18.96 -2.18 12.71
N PRO A 215 -20.03 -2.74 12.13
CA PRO A 215 -20.80 -3.81 12.76
C PRO A 215 -19.91 -4.96 13.27
N PRO A 216 -20.32 -5.67 14.33
CA PRO A 216 -19.62 -6.87 14.78
C PRO A 216 -19.59 -7.91 13.66
N THR A 217 -18.39 -8.41 13.39
CA THR A 217 -18.15 -9.51 12.45
C THR A 217 -17.57 -10.70 13.19
N TYR A 218 -17.76 -11.90 12.67
CA TYR A 218 -17.39 -13.14 13.32
C TYR A 218 -16.58 -14.01 12.36
N THR A 219 -15.63 -14.76 12.91
CA THR A 219 -14.83 -15.76 12.21
C THR A 219 -14.93 -17.12 12.91
N MET A 220 -14.58 -18.19 12.21
CA MET A 220 -14.58 -19.54 12.78
C MET A 220 -13.44 -19.69 13.79
N ALA A 221 -13.72 -20.27 14.96
CA ALA A 221 -12.74 -20.45 16.02
C ALA A 221 -11.52 -21.32 15.63
N THR A 222 -11.69 -22.22 14.66
CA THR A 222 -10.66 -23.15 14.20
C THR A 222 -9.88 -22.66 12.97
N GLY A 223 -10.30 -21.56 12.33
CA GLY A 223 -9.70 -21.06 11.10
C GLY A 223 -8.67 -19.97 11.36
N LYS A 224 -7.38 -20.28 11.20
CA LYS A 224 -6.39 -19.24 10.93
C LYS A 224 -6.77 -18.62 9.58
N ASP A 225 -7.06 -17.32 9.57
CA ASP A 225 -7.31 -16.49 8.37
C ASP A 225 -8.66 -16.67 7.65
N GLY A 226 -9.72 -17.08 8.37
CA GLY A 226 -11.09 -17.11 7.82
C GLY A 226 -11.70 -15.71 7.59
N THR A 227 -12.53 -15.55 6.55
CA THR A 227 -13.23 -14.29 6.23
C THR A 227 -14.14 -13.86 7.39
N ALA A 228 -13.90 -12.67 7.94
CA ALA A 228 -14.75 -12.09 8.98
C ALA A 228 -16.05 -11.54 8.37
N LEU A 229 -17.18 -12.19 8.68
CA LEU A 229 -18.50 -11.85 8.15
C LEU A 229 -19.44 -11.38 9.27
N SER A 230 -20.37 -10.49 8.94
CA SER A 230 -21.46 -10.14 9.86
C SER A 230 -22.40 -11.35 10.05
N PRO A 231 -23.26 -11.36 11.08
CA PRO A 231 -24.30 -12.39 11.21
C PRO A 231 -25.17 -12.52 9.93
N ALA A 232 -25.45 -11.41 9.26
CA ALA A 232 -26.14 -11.41 7.97
C ALA A 232 -25.31 -12.05 6.85
N GLY A 233 -24.00 -11.77 6.81
CA GLY A 233 -23.08 -12.40 5.86
C GLY A 233 -22.98 -13.92 6.05
N TRP A 234 -22.85 -14.40 7.29
CA TRP A 234 -22.87 -15.84 7.58
C TRP A 234 -24.19 -16.50 7.18
N ARG A 235 -25.33 -15.83 7.41
CA ARG A 235 -26.63 -16.34 6.94
C ARG A 235 -26.68 -16.46 5.43
N ALA A 236 -26.26 -15.42 4.69
CA ALA A 236 -26.23 -15.44 3.24
C ALA A 236 -25.34 -16.58 2.72
N LEU A 237 -24.15 -16.76 3.30
CA LEU A 237 -23.23 -17.83 2.95
C LEU A 237 -23.86 -19.22 3.17
N LEU A 238 -24.54 -19.43 4.31
CA LEU A 238 -25.20 -20.70 4.61
C LEU A 238 -26.38 -20.97 3.66
N LYS A 239 -27.13 -19.94 3.29
CA LYS A 239 -28.22 -20.06 2.29
C LYS A 239 -27.67 -20.44 0.93
N GLU A 240 -26.57 -19.82 0.50
CA GLU A 240 -25.93 -20.09 -0.78
C GLU A 240 -25.26 -21.48 -0.83
N GLN A 241 -24.43 -21.82 0.17
CA GLN A 241 -23.64 -23.05 0.15
C GLN A 241 -24.39 -24.30 0.61
N LYS A 242 -25.38 -24.14 1.50
CA LYS A 242 -26.13 -25.26 2.08
C LYS A 242 -27.59 -25.30 1.65
N GLY A 243 -28.06 -24.32 0.88
CA GLY A 243 -29.46 -24.22 0.47
C GLY A 243 -30.44 -23.99 1.63
N TRP A 244 -29.95 -23.53 2.79
CA TRP A 244 -30.77 -23.38 4.00
C TRP A 244 -31.80 -22.26 3.89
N THR A 245 -32.89 -22.36 4.65
CA THR A 245 -33.83 -21.26 4.82
C THR A 245 -33.23 -20.16 5.70
N ASP A 246 -33.79 -18.94 5.61
CA ASP A 246 -33.31 -17.79 6.40
C ASP A 246 -33.40 -18.04 7.92
N LYS A 247 -34.45 -18.77 8.37
CA LYS A 247 -34.67 -19.13 9.77
C LYS A 247 -33.62 -20.11 10.28
N GLU A 248 -33.33 -21.17 9.53
CA GLU A 248 -32.31 -22.16 9.89
C GLU A 248 -30.92 -21.53 9.96
N ALA A 249 -30.56 -20.74 8.94
CA ALA A 249 -29.30 -20.02 8.92
C ALA A 249 -29.18 -19.04 10.10
N GLN A 250 -30.26 -18.30 10.43
CA GLN A 250 -30.26 -17.40 11.57
C GLN A 250 -30.08 -18.14 12.90
N GLN A 251 -30.79 -19.25 13.09
CA GLN A 251 -30.70 -20.05 14.31
C GLN A 251 -29.30 -20.66 14.47
N TYR A 252 -28.73 -21.20 13.39
CA TYR A 252 -27.38 -21.76 13.40
C TYR A 252 -26.34 -20.70 13.75
N VAL A 253 -26.36 -19.54 13.08
CA VAL A 253 -25.40 -18.45 13.35
C VAL A 253 -25.50 -18.00 14.81
N LYS A 254 -26.71 -17.82 15.34
CA LYS A 254 -26.92 -17.46 16.75
C LYS A 254 -26.35 -18.52 17.70
N MET A 255 -26.60 -19.80 17.42
CA MET A 255 -26.07 -20.91 18.23
C MET A 255 -24.55 -21.01 18.13
N ALA A 256 -23.97 -20.81 16.94
CA ALA A 256 -22.53 -20.87 16.71
C ALA A 256 -21.79 -19.75 17.44
N ILE A 257 -22.34 -18.54 17.48
CA ILE A 257 -21.83 -17.42 18.29
C ILE A 257 -21.91 -17.77 19.78
N THR A 258 -23.07 -18.24 20.24
CA THR A 258 -23.29 -18.58 21.66
C THR A 258 -22.36 -19.70 22.15
N ARG A 259 -22.09 -20.70 21.29
CA ARG A 259 -21.20 -21.83 21.58
C ARG A 259 -19.72 -21.51 21.39
N GLY A 260 -19.38 -20.33 20.87
CA GLY A 260 -18.00 -19.91 20.59
C GLY A 260 -17.37 -20.62 19.38
N SER A 261 -18.16 -21.25 18.51
CA SER A 261 -17.68 -21.76 17.22
C SER A 261 -17.48 -20.62 16.21
N LEU A 262 -18.27 -19.55 16.35
CA LEU A 262 -18.04 -18.25 15.74
C LEU A 262 -17.57 -17.27 16.81
N VAL A 263 -16.34 -16.78 16.69
CA VAL A 263 -15.73 -15.80 17.60
C VAL A 263 -15.76 -14.43 16.96
N GLU A 264 -15.97 -13.39 17.77
CA GLU A 264 -15.97 -12.01 17.30
C GLU A 264 -14.58 -11.68 16.72
N ALA A 265 -14.57 -11.19 15.48
CA ALA A 265 -13.37 -10.72 14.80
C ALA A 265 -13.01 -9.31 15.29
N GLU A 266 -11.79 -8.87 14.99
CA GLU A 266 -11.34 -7.54 15.40
C GLU A 266 -12.26 -6.41 14.90
N LYS A 267 -12.41 -5.38 15.72
CA LYS A 267 -13.17 -4.19 15.34
C LYS A 267 -12.45 -3.46 14.22
N ARG A 268 -13.23 -2.85 13.34
CA ARG A 268 -12.72 -2.05 12.22
C ARG A 268 -13.34 -0.67 12.23
N TYR A 269 -12.56 0.31 11.79
CA TYR A 269 -12.95 1.70 11.80
C TYR A 269 -12.75 2.32 10.42
N THR A 270 -13.62 3.25 10.04
CA THR A 270 -13.37 4.19 8.93
C THR A 270 -13.57 5.63 9.41
N THR A 271 -13.22 6.61 8.58
CA THR A 271 -13.37 8.02 8.92
C THR A 271 -14.54 8.66 8.20
N GLN A 272 -15.17 9.66 8.82
CA GLN A 272 -16.19 10.46 8.13
C GLN A 272 -15.64 11.12 6.86
N ARG A 273 -14.34 11.48 6.84
CA ARG A 273 -13.65 12.04 5.67
C ARG A 273 -13.59 11.04 4.52
N ALA A 274 -13.23 9.79 4.80
CA ALA A 274 -13.23 8.69 3.84
C ALA A 274 -14.63 8.48 3.23
N LEU A 275 -15.64 8.39 4.08
CA LEU A 275 -17.03 8.22 3.64
C LEU A 275 -17.51 9.40 2.78
N LYS A 276 -17.23 10.65 3.17
CA LYS A 276 -17.58 11.85 2.40
C LYS A 276 -16.94 11.83 1.01
N ARG A 277 -15.68 11.42 0.91
CA ARG A 277 -14.96 11.31 -0.35
C ARG A 277 -15.58 10.28 -1.29
N GLU A 278 -15.84 9.07 -0.79
CA GLU A 278 -16.48 8.03 -1.60
C GLU A 278 -17.88 8.46 -2.08
N LYS A 279 -18.67 9.09 -1.20
CA LYS A 279 -19.98 9.67 -1.57
C LYS A 279 -19.84 10.79 -2.62
N ALA A 280 -18.84 11.65 -2.51
CA ALA A 280 -18.60 12.73 -3.46
C ALA A 280 -18.27 12.20 -4.86
N ILE A 281 -17.40 11.17 -4.96
CA ILE A 281 -17.07 10.53 -6.23
C ILE A 281 -18.32 9.99 -6.92
N LEU A 282 -19.16 9.26 -6.18
CA LEU A 282 -20.41 8.72 -6.72
C LEU A 282 -21.42 9.82 -7.07
N ALA A 283 -21.47 10.90 -6.30
CA ALA A 283 -22.35 12.03 -6.58
C ALA A 283 -21.94 12.79 -7.86
N ILE A 284 -20.65 13.05 -8.05
CA ILE A 284 -20.11 13.71 -9.25
C ILE A 284 -20.37 12.86 -10.51
N GLU A 285 -20.21 11.54 -10.43
CA GLU A 285 -20.55 10.68 -11.57
C GLU A 285 -22.04 10.73 -11.91
N ARG A 286 -22.91 10.64 -10.89
CA ARG A 286 -24.37 10.68 -11.09
C ARG A 286 -24.84 12.03 -11.64
N SER A 287 -24.30 13.14 -11.14
CA SER A 287 -24.64 14.48 -11.65
C SER A 287 -24.19 14.65 -13.10
N GLY A 288 -23.10 14.00 -13.52
CA GLY A 288 -22.57 14.06 -14.88
C GLY A 288 -23.32 13.23 -15.93
N ARG A 289 -24.38 12.49 -15.57
CA ARG A 289 -25.13 11.64 -16.51
C ARG A 289 -26.03 12.48 -17.42
N GLY A 290 -25.97 12.23 -18.73
CA GLY A 290 -26.79 12.94 -19.73
C GLY A 290 -26.51 14.44 -19.87
N LEU A 291 -25.38 14.95 -19.36
CA LEU A 291 -25.05 16.38 -19.36
C LEU A 291 -24.16 16.85 -20.52
N VAL A 292 -23.57 15.94 -21.28
CA VAL A 292 -22.69 16.31 -22.40
C VAL A 292 -23.31 15.89 -23.73
N ALA A 293 -23.11 16.70 -24.77
CA ALA A 293 -23.51 16.32 -26.12
C ALA A 293 -22.61 15.18 -26.64
N PRO A 294 -23.17 14.12 -27.24
CA PRO A 294 -22.40 13.13 -27.99
C PRO A 294 -21.59 13.78 -29.12
N LEU A 295 -20.40 13.26 -29.42
CA LEU A 295 -19.61 13.71 -30.58
C LEU A 295 -20.18 13.13 -31.88
N LEU A 296 -20.65 11.89 -31.82
CA LEU A 296 -21.25 11.17 -32.93
C LEU A 296 -22.54 10.47 -32.48
N SER A 297 -23.51 10.32 -33.38
CA SER A 297 -24.64 9.41 -33.17
C SER A 297 -24.19 7.95 -33.28
N LYS A 298 -24.97 7.03 -32.72
CA LYS A 298 -24.64 5.59 -32.81
C LYS A 298 -24.60 5.09 -34.25
N GLU A 299 -25.47 5.62 -35.11
CA GLU A 299 -25.52 5.31 -36.53
C GLU A 299 -24.27 5.79 -37.26
N GLN A 300 -23.77 6.99 -36.91
CA GLN A 300 -22.52 7.51 -37.46
C GLN A 300 -21.32 6.66 -37.05
N VAL A 301 -21.28 6.20 -35.79
CA VAL A 301 -20.23 5.28 -35.32
C VAL A 301 -20.29 3.95 -36.05
N ALA A 302 -21.49 3.37 -36.20
CA ALA A 302 -21.67 2.11 -36.91
C ALA A 302 -21.18 2.19 -38.36
N LYS A 303 -21.52 3.28 -39.06
CA LYS A 303 -21.05 3.54 -40.43
C LYS A 303 -19.53 3.75 -40.48
N ALA A 304 -18.95 4.48 -39.53
CA ALA A 304 -17.52 4.76 -39.52
C ALA A 304 -16.65 3.53 -39.15
N LEU A 305 -17.22 2.56 -38.44
CA LEU A 305 -16.55 1.32 -38.02
C LEU A 305 -16.95 0.09 -38.86
N GLU A 306 -17.69 0.30 -39.95
CA GLU A 306 -18.09 -0.75 -40.88
C GLU A 306 -16.84 -1.45 -41.46
N GLY A 307 -16.82 -2.78 -41.44
CA GLY A 307 -15.66 -3.57 -41.88
C GLY A 307 -14.44 -3.56 -40.95
N SER A 308 -14.55 -2.96 -39.75
CA SER A 308 -13.45 -3.00 -38.77
C SER A 308 -13.23 -4.39 -38.17
N THR A 309 -11.99 -4.69 -37.79
CA THR A 309 -11.58 -5.95 -37.14
C THR A 309 -11.71 -5.92 -35.62
N LEU A 310 -12.48 -4.97 -35.08
CA LEU A 310 -12.64 -4.78 -33.64
C LEU A 310 -13.46 -5.92 -33.03
N SER A 311 -13.07 -6.38 -31.83
CA SER A 311 -13.94 -7.27 -31.05
C SER A 311 -15.21 -6.55 -30.62
N ALA A 312 -16.26 -7.29 -30.27
CA ALA A 312 -17.51 -6.70 -29.76
C ALA A 312 -17.27 -5.76 -28.57
N GLY A 313 -16.37 -6.14 -27.64
CA GLY A 313 -15.99 -5.30 -26.52
C GLY A 313 -15.22 -4.04 -26.93
N GLN A 314 -14.32 -4.15 -27.91
CA GLN A 314 -13.57 -3.00 -28.44
C GLN A 314 -14.47 -2.02 -29.20
N TYR A 315 -15.42 -2.53 -29.99
CA TYR A 315 -16.45 -1.73 -30.67
C TYR A 315 -17.28 -0.96 -29.64
N GLN A 316 -17.76 -1.63 -28.59
CA GLN A 316 -18.52 -0.98 -27.52
C GLN A 316 -17.68 0.09 -26.80
N ALA A 317 -16.38 -0.14 -26.61
CA ALA A 317 -15.48 0.84 -26.03
C ALA A 317 -15.37 2.11 -26.89
N VAL A 318 -15.18 1.95 -28.22
CA VAL A 318 -15.16 3.10 -29.15
C VAL A 318 -16.50 3.83 -29.14
N GLU A 319 -17.63 3.10 -29.25
CA GLU A 319 -18.97 3.68 -29.21
C GLU A 319 -19.19 4.50 -27.93
N VAL A 320 -18.83 3.96 -26.77
CA VAL A 320 -19.00 4.65 -25.47
C VAL A 320 -18.17 5.91 -25.39
N ILE A 321 -16.96 5.96 -25.97
CA ILE A 321 -16.11 7.16 -25.95
C ILE A 321 -16.75 8.31 -26.73
N VAL A 322 -17.28 8.04 -27.93
CA VAL A 322 -17.67 9.09 -28.88
C VAL A 322 -19.17 9.39 -28.90
N SER A 323 -20.03 8.44 -28.52
CA SER A 323 -21.50 8.58 -28.63
C SER A 323 -22.23 8.75 -27.30
N THR A 324 -21.53 8.68 -26.17
CA THR A 324 -22.16 8.86 -24.87
C THR A 324 -22.57 10.30 -24.61
N SER A 325 -23.68 10.48 -23.89
CA SER A 325 -24.08 11.75 -23.29
C SER A 325 -23.65 11.89 -21.82
N ASN A 326 -22.93 10.91 -21.29
CA ASN A 326 -22.41 10.93 -19.92
C ASN A 326 -21.03 11.57 -19.87
N ARG A 327 -20.80 12.44 -18.87
CA ARG A 327 -19.50 13.08 -18.66
C ARG A 327 -18.41 12.09 -18.23
N PHE A 328 -18.79 11.05 -17.49
CA PHE A 328 -17.90 10.05 -16.93
C PHE A 328 -18.29 8.67 -17.45
N VAL A 329 -17.34 7.97 -18.07
CA VAL A 329 -17.53 6.61 -18.58
C VAL A 329 -16.34 5.72 -18.25
N GLY A 330 -16.57 4.41 -18.21
CA GLY A 330 -15.54 3.40 -17.95
C GLY A 330 -15.28 2.49 -19.15
N ILE A 331 -14.05 1.99 -19.26
CA ILE A 331 -13.69 0.86 -20.10
C ILE A 331 -12.95 -0.14 -19.21
N GLN A 332 -13.62 -1.23 -18.89
CA GLN A 332 -13.08 -2.35 -18.12
C GLN A 332 -12.53 -3.38 -19.10
N GLY A 333 -11.21 -3.55 -19.14
CA GLY A 333 -10.58 -4.55 -20.00
C GLY A 333 -9.61 -5.41 -19.23
N ASP A 334 -9.69 -6.73 -19.41
CA ASP A 334 -8.73 -7.68 -18.85
C ASP A 334 -7.30 -7.38 -19.40
N ALA A 335 -6.26 -7.90 -18.76
CA ALA A 335 -4.88 -7.74 -19.18
C ALA A 335 -4.67 -8.21 -20.63
N GLY A 336 -4.13 -7.32 -21.48
CA GLY A 336 -3.81 -7.67 -22.87
C GLY A 336 -4.99 -7.70 -23.85
N THR A 337 -6.09 -7.02 -23.53
CA THR A 337 -7.32 -6.95 -24.36
C THR A 337 -7.32 -5.83 -25.42
N GLY A 338 -6.28 -4.98 -25.45
CA GLY A 338 -6.16 -3.90 -26.42
C GLY A 338 -6.96 -2.63 -26.08
N LYS A 339 -7.10 -2.29 -24.78
CA LYS A 339 -7.77 -1.04 -24.33
C LYS A 339 -7.24 0.21 -25.05
N THR A 340 -5.91 0.35 -25.15
CA THR A 340 -5.28 1.50 -25.80
C THR A 340 -5.54 1.54 -27.30
N TYR A 341 -5.64 0.38 -27.95
CA TYR A 341 -6.05 0.29 -29.36
C TYR A 341 -7.48 0.80 -29.57
N SER A 342 -8.42 0.51 -28.66
CA SER A 342 -9.77 1.10 -28.72
C SER A 342 -9.75 2.63 -28.56
N VAL A 343 -8.84 3.17 -27.75
CA VAL A 343 -8.68 4.62 -27.57
C VAL A 343 -8.12 5.26 -28.84
N ASP A 344 -7.06 4.70 -29.43
CA ASP A 344 -6.50 5.16 -30.71
C ASP A 344 -7.57 5.20 -31.81
N ARG A 345 -8.43 4.17 -31.89
CA ARG A 345 -9.56 4.16 -32.84
C ARG A 345 -10.57 5.25 -32.56
N ALA A 346 -10.90 5.52 -31.30
CA ALA A 346 -11.79 6.61 -30.94
C ALA A 346 -11.15 7.98 -31.25
N VAL A 347 -9.85 8.15 -31.02
CA VAL A 347 -9.09 9.38 -31.34
C VAL A 347 -9.14 9.65 -32.85
N LYS A 348 -8.93 8.64 -33.69
CA LYS A 348 -9.05 8.78 -35.16
C LYS A 348 -10.45 9.21 -35.61
N LEU A 349 -11.50 8.73 -34.93
CA LEU A 349 -12.88 9.21 -35.20
C LEU A 349 -13.09 10.66 -34.74
N ILE A 350 -12.45 11.06 -33.63
CA ILE A 350 -12.50 12.45 -33.16
C ILE A 350 -11.76 13.38 -34.15
N GLU A 351 -10.62 12.94 -34.67
CA GLU A 351 -9.87 13.66 -35.71
C GLU A 351 -10.70 13.82 -37.00
N SER A 352 -11.42 12.77 -37.42
CA SER A 352 -12.28 12.88 -38.61
C SER A 352 -13.44 13.86 -38.41
N VAL A 353 -14.03 13.90 -37.20
CA VAL A 353 -15.03 14.90 -36.81
C VAL A 353 -14.43 16.31 -36.84
N ASN A 354 -13.23 16.48 -36.29
CA ASN A 354 -12.53 17.76 -36.27
C ASN A 354 -12.23 18.28 -37.69
N ASN A 355 -11.79 17.40 -38.59
CA ASN A 355 -11.53 17.76 -39.99
C ASN A 355 -12.81 18.24 -40.68
N ALA A 356 -13.92 17.49 -40.53
CA ALA A 356 -15.22 17.88 -41.08
C ALA A 356 -15.78 19.19 -40.49
N MET A 357 -15.44 19.54 -39.24
CA MET A 357 -15.80 20.82 -38.61
C MET A 357 -14.97 21.99 -39.14
N THR A 358 -13.66 21.76 -39.36
CA THR A 358 -12.71 22.77 -39.83
C THR A 358 -13.00 23.16 -41.28
N GLU A 359 -13.43 22.21 -42.12
CA GLU A 359 -13.87 22.49 -43.50
C GLU A 359 -15.11 23.40 -43.55
N ARG A 360 -15.90 23.47 -42.47
CA ARG A 360 -17.15 24.24 -42.39
C ARG A 360 -17.02 25.58 -41.66
N THR A 361 -15.89 25.86 -41.01
CA THR A 361 -15.74 27.01 -40.09
C THR A 361 -14.35 27.65 -40.22
N THR A 362 -14.28 28.99 -40.28
CA THR A 362 -13.02 29.76 -40.41
C THR A 362 -12.24 29.94 -39.09
N THR A 363 -12.70 29.37 -37.97
CA THR A 363 -12.09 29.50 -36.65
C THR A 363 -11.49 28.18 -36.16
N THR A 364 -10.20 28.21 -35.84
CA THR A 364 -9.38 27.08 -35.33
C THR A 364 -9.74 26.62 -33.91
N ASP A 365 -10.58 27.37 -33.19
CA ASP A 365 -10.94 27.12 -31.78
C ASP A 365 -12.09 26.09 -31.59
N ALA A 366 -12.58 25.47 -32.67
CA ALA A 366 -13.75 24.58 -32.67
C ALA A 366 -13.45 23.08 -32.46
N VAL A 367 -12.19 22.71 -32.17
CA VAL A 367 -11.68 21.33 -32.29
C VAL A 367 -11.75 20.57 -30.96
N PHE A 368 -12.15 19.30 -30.98
CA PHE A 368 -12.05 18.39 -29.84
C PHE A 368 -10.61 17.97 -29.57
N ARG A 369 -10.20 18.00 -28.30
CA ARG A 369 -8.85 17.65 -27.86
C ARG A 369 -8.87 16.43 -26.97
N VAL A 370 -7.88 15.54 -27.11
CA VAL A 370 -7.74 14.36 -26.26
C VAL A 370 -6.47 14.49 -25.42
N VAL A 371 -6.62 14.41 -24.10
CA VAL A 371 -5.51 14.46 -23.14
C VAL A 371 -5.47 13.15 -22.37
N ALA A 372 -4.37 12.41 -22.50
CA ALA A 372 -4.17 11.15 -21.80
C ALA A 372 -3.45 11.37 -20.46
N LEU A 373 -3.94 10.72 -19.41
CA LEU A 373 -3.37 10.73 -18.07
C LEU A 373 -3.05 9.31 -17.66
N ALA A 374 -1.87 9.09 -17.08
CA ALA A 374 -1.53 7.82 -16.46
C ALA A 374 -0.90 8.01 -15.07
N PRO A 375 -1.05 7.05 -14.14
CA PRO A 375 -0.44 7.10 -12.81
C PRO A 375 1.10 7.05 -12.85
N TYR A 376 1.66 6.29 -13.79
CA TYR A 376 3.09 6.01 -13.85
C TYR A 376 3.74 6.56 -15.12
N GLY A 377 5.01 6.96 -15.02
CA GLY A 377 5.72 7.63 -16.11
C GLY A 377 5.99 6.74 -17.32
N ASN A 378 6.29 5.46 -17.12
CA ASN A 378 6.47 4.49 -18.22
C ASN A 378 5.20 4.32 -19.07
N GLN A 379 4.02 4.40 -18.46
CA GLN A 379 2.73 4.35 -19.18
C GLN A 379 2.51 5.62 -20.01
N VAL A 380 2.88 6.78 -19.47
CA VAL A 380 2.87 8.04 -20.24
C VAL A 380 3.79 7.95 -21.44
N THR A 381 5.00 7.42 -21.29
CA THR A 381 5.92 7.24 -22.42
C THR A 381 5.34 6.31 -23.49
N ALA A 382 4.64 5.24 -23.10
CA ALA A 382 3.94 4.37 -24.05
C ALA A 382 2.85 5.14 -24.82
N LEU A 383 2.00 5.89 -24.13
CA LEU A 383 0.92 6.69 -24.74
C LEU A 383 1.46 7.79 -25.68
N LYS A 384 2.58 8.44 -25.32
CA LYS A 384 3.26 9.41 -26.19
C LYS A 384 3.79 8.79 -27.47
N ASN A 385 4.35 7.57 -27.39
CA ASN A 385 4.83 6.85 -28.58
C ASN A 385 3.67 6.47 -29.53
N GLU A 386 2.45 6.40 -29.01
CA GLU A 386 1.22 6.22 -29.81
C GLU A 386 0.67 7.55 -30.36
N GLY A 387 1.36 8.68 -30.13
CA GLY A 387 0.97 10.00 -30.66
C GLY A 387 -0.01 10.78 -29.78
N LEU A 388 -0.33 10.30 -28.57
CA LEU A 388 -1.26 10.98 -27.67
C LEU A 388 -0.56 12.06 -26.82
N ASP A 389 -1.25 13.18 -26.59
CA ASP A 389 -0.84 14.17 -25.60
C ASP A 389 -1.01 13.59 -24.19
N ALA A 390 0.09 13.07 -23.62
CA ALA A 390 0.05 12.29 -22.39
C ALA A 390 0.89 12.88 -21.25
N HIS A 391 0.31 12.87 -20.04
CA HIS A 391 0.96 13.35 -18.82
C HIS A 391 0.76 12.40 -17.65
N THR A 392 1.66 12.47 -16.66
CA THR A 392 1.41 11.77 -15.39
C THR A 392 0.33 12.50 -14.61
N LEU A 393 -0.52 11.77 -13.89
CA LEU A 393 -1.56 12.36 -13.03
C LEU A 393 -0.97 13.34 -12.00
N ALA A 394 0.21 13.01 -11.47
CA ALA A 394 0.95 13.90 -10.56
C ALA A 394 1.39 15.19 -11.25
N SER A 395 1.95 15.13 -12.46
CA SER A 395 2.35 16.33 -13.23
C SER A 395 1.13 17.19 -13.52
N PHE A 396 0.04 16.57 -13.98
CA PHE A 396 -1.21 17.26 -14.29
C PHE A 396 -1.76 18.05 -13.09
N PHE A 397 -1.75 17.47 -11.88
CA PHE A 397 -2.19 18.19 -10.68
C PHE A 397 -1.34 19.41 -10.33
N HIS A 398 -0.03 19.39 -10.64
CA HIS A 398 0.87 20.51 -10.36
C HIS A 398 0.79 21.64 -11.38
N THR A 399 0.35 21.37 -12.61
CA THR A 399 0.16 22.39 -13.64
C THR A 399 -0.92 23.38 -13.22
N LYS A 400 -0.63 24.69 -13.20
CA LYS A 400 -1.58 25.72 -12.76
C LYS A 400 -2.71 25.92 -13.78
N ASP A 401 -2.37 26.15 -15.03
CA ASP A 401 -3.32 26.28 -16.14
C ASP A 401 -3.46 24.93 -16.85
N LYS A 402 -4.62 24.31 -16.68
CA LYS A 402 -4.90 22.97 -17.21
C LYS A 402 -5.53 23.00 -18.61
N LYS A 403 -5.82 24.18 -19.18
CA LYS A 403 -6.42 24.37 -20.53
C LYS A 403 -7.50 23.34 -20.90
N LEU A 404 -8.38 22.99 -19.95
CA LEU A 404 -9.49 22.06 -20.15
C LEU A 404 -10.78 22.83 -20.39
N ASP A 405 -11.61 22.31 -21.28
CA ASP A 405 -12.92 22.85 -21.66
C ASP A 405 -13.91 21.72 -22.01
N GLU A 406 -15.12 22.08 -22.42
CA GLU A 406 -16.20 21.18 -22.86
C GLU A 406 -15.89 20.35 -24.12
N ARG A 407 -14.86 20.75 -24.88
CA ARG A 407 -14.35 20.06 -26.06
C ARG A 407 -13.14 19.18 -25.72
N THR A 408 -12.77 19.07 -24.45
CA THR A 408 -11.66 18.23 -24.02
C THR A 408 -12.16 16.86 -23.54
N ILE A 409 -11.55 15.80 -24.03
CA ILE A 409 -11.74 14.41 -23.58
C ILE A 409 -10.48 14.00 -22.85
N VAL A 410 -10.61 13.79 -21.54
CA VAL A 410 -9.51 13.28 -20.72
C VAL A 410 -9.63 11.77 -20.65
N VAL A 411 -8.56 11.06 -21.03
CA VAL A 411 -8.47 9.61 -20.95
C VAL A 411 -7.55 9.25 -19.79
N LEU A 412 -8.08 8.64 -18.74
CA LEU A 412 -7.29 8.13 -17.63
C LEU A 412 -7.00 6.65 -17.84
N ASP A 413 -5.75 6.32 -18.19
CA ASP A 413 -5.29 4.95 -18.27
C ASP A 413 -4.95 4.38 -16.87
N GLU A 414 -5.09 3.06 -16.72
CA GLU A 414 -4.85 2.32 -15.47
C GLU A 414 -5.62 2.90 -14.25
N ALA A 415 -6.87 3.33 -14.45
CA ALA A 415 -7.75 3.89 -13.42
C ALA A 415 -7.96 2.97 -12.19
N GLY A 416 -7.73 1.66 -12.35
CA GLY A 416 -7.77 0.67 -11.26
C GLY A 416 -6.74 0.91 -10.15
N VAL A 417 -5.64 1.59 -10.45
CA VAL A 417 -4.56 1.90 -9.47
C VAL A 417 -4.61 3.33 -8.93
N VAL A 418 -5.65 4.10 -9.28
CA VAL A 418 -5.83 5.47 -8.81
C VAL A 418 -6.63 5.49 -7.51
N GLY A 419 -6.02 5.99 -6.44
CA GLY A 419 -6.66 6.08 -5.12
C GLY A 419 -7.80 7.10 -5.09
N ALA A 420 -8.70 6.97 -4.10
CA ALA A 420 -9.92 7.78 -4.02
C ALA A 420 -9.64 9.30 -3.97
N ARG A 421 -8.55 9.72 -3.31
CA ARG A 421 -8.20 11.15 -3.19
C ARG A 421 -7.89 11.78 -4.54
N GLN A 422 -7.07 11.09 -5.34
CA GLN A 422 -6.66 11.56 -6.65
C GLN A 422 -7.83 11.52 -7.62
N MET A 423 -8.65 10.46 -7.59
CA MET A 423 -9.85 10.37 -8.41
C MET A 423 -10.87 11.47 -8.10
N GLU A 424 -11.16 11.72 -6.82
CA GLU A 424 -12.06 12.83 -6.42
C GLU A 424 -11.54 14.16 -6.98
N HIS A 425 -10.24 14.43 -6.83
CA HIS A 425 -9.66 15.68 -7.30
C HIS A 425 -9.74 15.82 -8.83
N LEU A 426 -9.43 14.75 -9.57
CA LEU A 426 -9.55 14.71 -11.02
C LEU A 426 -11.01 14.94 -11.46
N MET A 427 -11.96 14.18 -10.92
CA MET A 427 -13.37 14.31 -11.30
C MET A 427 -13.93 15.70 -11.02
N ARG A 428 -13.50 16.38 -9.94
CA ARG A 428 -13.87 17.78 -9.67
C ARG A 428 -13.31 18.74 -10.72
N ILE A 429 -12.06 18.57 -11.13
CA ILE A 429 -11.45 19.39 -12.19
C ILE A 429 -12.24 19.22 -13.50
N ILE A 430 -12.56 17.97 -13.86
CA ILE A 430 -13.34 17.65 -15.07
C ILE A 430 -14.75 18.23 -15.00
N GLU A 431 -15.43 18.09 -13.86
CA GLU A 431 -16.76 18.68 -13.64
C GLU A 431 -16.75 20.20 -13.79
N GLN A 432 -15.74 20.87 -13.23
CA GLN A 432 -15.59 22.33 -13.28
C GLN A 432 -15.23 22.85 -14.68
N SER A 433 -14.46 22.09 -15.47
CA SER A 433 -14.06 22.49 -16.81
C SER A 433 -15.08 22.13 -17.90
N GLY A 434 -16.13 21.36 -17.56
CA GLY A 434 -17.09 20.81 -18.53
C GLY A 434 -16.53 19.67 -19.39
N ALA A 435 -15.29 19.25 -19.17
CA ALA A 435 -14.62 18.20 -19.95
C ALA A 435 -15.27 16.83 -19.74
N ARG A 436 -14.94 15.86 -20.61
CA ARG A 436 -15.32 14.45 -20.46
C ARG A 436 -14.17 13.65 -19.85
N LEU A 437 -14.48 12.61 -19.07
CA LEU A 437 -13.49 11.67 -18.53
C LEU A 437 -13.82 10.23 -18.91
N VAL A 438 -12.91 9.61 -19.64
CA VAL A 438 -12.90 8.18 -19.98
C VAL A 438 -11.91 7.48 -19.05
N GLN A 439 -12.39 6.58 -18.20
CA GLN A 439 -11.55 5.80 -17.28
C GLN A 439 -11.29 4.42 -17.85
N LEU A 440 -10.05 4.12 -18.22
CA LEU A 440 -9.62 2.80 -18.68
C LEU A 440 -8.97 2.06 -17.53
N GLY A 441 -9.26 0.78 -17.36
CA GLY A 441 -8.54 0.02 -16.35
C GLY A 441 -8.97 -1.42 -16.24
N ASP A 442 -8.43 -2.06 -15.22
CA ASP A 442 -8.74 -3.43 -14.86
C ASP A 442 -8.91 -3.56 -13.35
N THR A 443 -10.14 -3.73 -12.87
CA THR A 443 -10.42 -3.91 -11.44
C THR A 443 -9.91 -5.24 -10.86
N LYS A 444 -9.44 -6.17 -11.70
CA LYS A 444 -8.92 -7.48 -11.28
C LYS A 444 -7.42 -7.46 -10.99
N GLN A 445 -6.71 -6.39 -11.40
CA GLN A 445 -5.28 -6.23 -11.16
C GLN A 445 -4.99 -5.70 -9.75
N THR A 446 -3.75 -5.27 -9.52
CA THR A 446 -3.33 -4.60 -8.30
C THR A 446 -4.16 -3.35 -8.04
N GLU A 447 -4.52 -3.15 -6.77
CA GLU A 447 -5.23 -1.94 -6.34
C GLU A 447 -4.25 -0.78 -6.11
N ALA A 448 -4.79 0.43 -6.00
CA ALA A 448 -4.00 1.63 -5.68
C ALA A 448 -3.20 1.45 -4.38
N ILE A 449 -2.00 2.04 -4.28
CA ILE A 449 -1.28 2.14 -2.99
C ILE A 449 -2.03 3.09 -2.06
N GLU A 450 -2.50 4.24 -2.56
CA GLU A 450 -3.38 5.15 -1.83
C GLU A 450 -4.73 4.49 -1.51
N ALA A 451 -5.40 4.97 -0.46
CA ALA A 451 -6.66 4.41 0.01
C ALA A 451 -7.82 4.51 -1.00
N GLY A 452 -8.58 3.42 -1.14
CA GLY A 452 -9.86 3.34 -1.87
C GLY A 452 -9.73 2.74 -3.27
N LYS A 453 -10.89 2.36 -3.85
CA LYS A 453 -10.99 1.69 -5.16
C LYS A 453 -12.08 2.32 -6.04
N PRO A 454 -11.94 3.61 -6.38
CA PRO A 454 -13.02 4.40 -6.96
C PRO A 454 -13.52 3.85 -8.30
N PHE A 455 -12.64 3.37 -9.18
CA PHE A 455 -13.05 2.81 -10.47
C PHE A 455 -13.98 1.59 -10.30
N ALA A 456 -13.65 0.67 -9.39
CA ALA A 456 -14.52 -0.46 -9.05
C ALA A 456 -15.84 0.00 -8.42
N GLN A 457 -15.81 0.99 -7.52
CA GLN A 457 -17.01 1.53 -6.88
C GLN A 457 -17.96 2.20 -7.88
N LEU A 458 -17.43 2.96 -8.83
CA LEU A 458 -18.19 3.62 -9.89
C LEU A 458 -18.91 2.59 -10.77
N GLN A 459 -18.19 1.55 -11.22
CA GLN A 459 -18.79 0.46 -11.99
C GLN A 459 -19.89 -0.27 -11.21
N GLN A 460 -19.66 -0.59 -9.93
CA GLN A 460 -20.66 -1.24 -9.06
C GLN A 460 -21.91 -0.37 -8.81
N ASN A 461 -21.80 0.95 -8.99
CA ASN A 461 -22.89 1.91 -8.80
C ASN A 461 -23.49 2.42 -10.12
N GLY A 462 -23.26 1.69 -11.22
CA GLY A 462 -23.95 1.89 -12.50
C GLY A 462 -23.35 2.94 -13.42
N MET A 463 -22.08 3.31 -13.24
CA MET A 463 -21.36 4.08 -14.27
C MET A 463 -21.35 3.31 -15.59
N GLN A 464 -21.73 3.97 -16.69
CA GLN A 464 -21.71 3.35 -18.03
C GLN A 464 -20.30 2.84 -18.34
N THR A 465 -20.17 1.53 -18.58
CA THR A 465 -18.87 0.87 -18.73
C THR A 465 -18.91 -0.13 -19.88
N ALA A 466 -18.02 0.04 -20.86
CA ALA A 466 -17.77 -0.99 -21.89
C ALA A 466 -16.83 -2.06 -21.32
N ARG A 467 -17.04 -3.34 -21.69
CA ARG A 467 -16.22 -4.45 -21.21
C ARG A 467 -15.49 -5.14 -22.35
N ILE A 468 -14.17 -5.26 -22.25
CA ILE A 468 -13.32 -5.98 -23.20
C ILE A 468 -12.78 -7.23 -22.51
N LYS A 469 -13.28 -8.41 -22.89
CA LYS A 469 -12.87 -9.68 -22.27
C LYS A 469 -11.86 -10.45 -23.11
N GLU A 470 -11.81 -10.21 -24.42
CA GLU A 470 -11.02 -11.03 -25.33
C GLU A 470 -9.51 -10.75 -25.16
N ILE A 471 -8.80 -11.67 -24.52
CA ILE A 471 -7.35 -11.58 -24.33
C ILE A 471 -6.64 -11.90 -25.64
N GLN A 472 -5.80 -10.96 -26.12
CA GLN A 472 -5.08 -11.06 -27.41
C GLN A 472 -3.54 -11.09 -27.25
N ARG A 473 -3.02 -10.85 -26.05
CA ARG A 473 -1.58 -10.76 -25.77
C ARG A 473 -0.87 -12.11 -25.83
N GLN A 474 -1.43 -13.13 -25.19
CA GLN A 474 -0.82 -14.46 -25.09
C GLN A 474 -0.84 -15.17 -26.45
N LYS A 475 0.33 -15.67 -26.86
CA LYS A 475 0.54 -16.43 -28.10
C LYS A 475 0.47 -17.94 -27.89
N ASN A 476 0.77 -18.40 -26.68
CA ASN A 476 0.60 -19.79 -26.28
C ASN A 476 -0.84 -20.02 -25.75
N GLN A 477 -1.48 -21.11 -26.21
CA GLN A 477 -2.88 -21.40 -25.89
C GLN A 477 -3.08 -21.79 -24.42
N GLU A 478 -2.21 -22.62 -23.84
CA GLU A 478 -2.28 -22.99 -22.41
C GLU A 478 -2.11 -21.77 -21.52
N LEU A 479 -1.12 -20.92 -21.83
CA LEU A 479 -0.92 -19.66 -21.10
C LEU A 479 -2.14 -18.74 -21.23
N LYS A 480 -2.78 -18.68 -22.40
CA LYS A 480 -4.01 -17.89 -22.59
C LYS A 480 -5.14 -18.42 -21.69
N ILE A 481 -5.33 -19.73 -21.59
CA ILE A 481 -6.32 -20.35 -20.69
C ILE A 481 -5.96 -20.08 -19.23
N ALA A 482 -4.68 -20.22 -18.86
CA ALA A 482 -4.19 -19.91 -17.51
C ALA A 482 -4.52 -18.47 -17.11
N VAL A 483 -4.23 -17.49 -17.97
CA VAL A 483 -4.51 -16.07 -17.72
C VAL A 483 -6.01 -15.79 -17.67
N GLN A 484 -6.82 -16.45 -18.52
CA GLN A 484 -8.28 -16.32 -18.49
C GLN A 484 -8.86 -16.83 -17.16
N HIS A 485 -8.44 -18.00 -16.70
CA HIS A 485 -8.88 -18.53 -15.40
C HIS A 485 -8.44 -17.63 -14.23
N ALA A 486 -7.24 -17.05 -14.27
CA ALA A 486 -6.82 -16.08 -13.27
C ALA A 486 -7.71 -14.83 -13.29
N ALA A 487 -8.02 -14.30 -14.49
CA ALA A 487 -8.89 -13.15 -14.66
C ALA A 487 -10.33 -13.42 -14.19
N ASP A 488 -10.84 -14.63 -14.39
CA ASP A 488 -12.19 -15.05 -13.98
C ASP A 488 -12.28 -15.40 -12.49
N GLY A 489 -11.17 -15.28 -11.77
CA GLY A 489 -11.15 -15.47 -10.34
C GLY A 489 -10.97 -16.93 -9.90
N ASN A 490 -10.40 -17.78 -10.76
CA ASN A 490 -10.16 -19.21 -10.52
C ASN A 490 -8.67 -19.55 -10.58
N PRO A 491 -7.85 -19.11 -9.61
CA PRO A 491 -6.40 -19.22 -9.69
C PRO A 491 -5.90 -20.67 -9.53
N GLY A 492 -6.67 -21.55 -8.89
CA GLY A 492 -6.39 -23.00 -8.89
C GLY A 492 -6.43 -23.59 -10.29
N LYS A 493 -7.52 -23.37 -11.04
CA LYS A 493 -7.62 -23.77 -12.46
C LYS A 493 -6.57 -23.07 -13.32
N SER A 494 -6.24 -21.82 -13.02
CA SER A 494 -5.16 -21.10 -13.69
C SER A 494 -3.82 -21.83 -13.56
N LEU A 495 -3.48 -22.30 -12.36
CA LEU A 495 -2.24 -23.01 -12.08
C LEU A 495 -2.13 -24.34 -12.84
N GLU A 496 -3.24 -25.04 -13.07
CA GLU A 496 -3.26 -26.31 -13.84
C GLU A 496 -2.76 -26.15 -15.29
N HIS A 497 -2.90 -24.95 -15.86
CA HIS A 497 -2.46 -24.61 -17.22
C HIS A 497 -1.07 -23.94 -17.26
N VAL A 498 -0.37 -23.86 -16.13
CA VAL A 498 1.00 -23.36 -16.08
C VAL A 498 1.98 -24.53 -16.14
N ASN A 499 2.63 -24.68 -17.30
CA ASN A 499 3.45 -25.87 -17.61
C ASN A 499 4.72 -26.02 -16.77
N HIS A 500 5.18 -24.96 -16.10
CA HIS A 500 6.45 -24.98 -15.37
C HIS A 500 6.29 -24.44 -13.95
N VAL A 501 6.32 -25.36 -12.99
CA VAL A 501 6.24 -25.06 -11.55
C VAL A 501 7.29 -25.90 -10.82
N GLU A 502 8.25 -25.24 -10.17
CA GLU A 502 9.30 -25.88 -9.36
C GLU A 502 9.15 -25.51 -7.87
N GLU A 503 9.37 -26.49 -6.98
CA GLU A 503 9.34 -26.31 -5.52
C GLU A 503 10.75 -26.17 -4.93
N PHE A 504 10.99 -25.08 -4.21
CA PHE A 504 12.20 -24.81 -3.44
C PHE A 504 11.82 -24.16 -2.10
N ARG A 505 11.89 -24.93 -1.02
CA ARG A 505 11.51 -24.46 0.33
C ARG A 505 12.32 -23.25 0.79
N GLU A 506 13.62 -23.27 0.51
CA GLU A 506 14.53 -22.20 0.91
C GLU A 506 14.57 -21.08 -0.13
N PRO A 507 14.38 -19.81 0.28
CA PRO A 507 14.41 -18.67 -0.66
C PRO A 507 15.67 -18.59 -1.50
N GLY A 508 16.83 -18.92 -0.93
CA GLY A 508 18.12 -18.89 -1.65
C GLY A 508 18.16 -19.85 -2.82
N GLN A 509 17.74 -21.11 -2.61
CA GLN A 509 17.68 -22.13 -3.67
C GLN A 509 16.67 -21.75 -4.74
N ARG A 510 15.51 -21.21 -4.34
CA ARG A 510 14.49 -20.70 -5.26
C ARG A 510 15.04 -19.60 -6.18
N HIS A 511 15.77 -18.63 -5.61
CA HIS A 511 16.37 -17.55 -6.38
C HIS A 511 17.49 -18.05 -7.30
N GLN A 512 18.30 -19.01 -6.84
CA GLN A 512 19.33 -19.66 -7.66
C GLN A 512 18.73 -20.40 -8.86
N ALA A 513 17.61 -21.10 -8.68
CA ALA A 513 16.92 -21.79 -9.78
C ALA A 513 16.44 -20.80 -10.86
N ILE A 514 15.86 -19.66 -10.46
CA ILE A 514 15.48 -18.58 -11.38
C ILE A 514 16.71 -18.07 -12.15
N VAL A 515 17.82 -17.81 -11.45
CA VAL A 515 19.02 -17.29 -12.08
C VAL A 515 19.65 -18.32 -13.02
N ARG A 516 19.69 -19.60 -12.65
CA ARG A 516 20.14 -20.70 -13.51
C ARG A 516 19.35 -20.74 -14.82
N ASP A 517 18.02 -20.71 -14.75
CA ASP A 517 17.15 -20.74 -15.92
C ASP A 517 17.23 -19.46 -16.77
N TYR A 518 17.49 -18.31 -16.15
CA TYR A 518 17.79 -17.07 -16.85
C TYR A 518 19.13 -17.15 -17.60
N MET A 519 20.14 -17.76 -16.98
CA MET A 519 21.48 -17.91 -17.55
C MET A 519 21.55 -18.99 -18.65
N SER A 520 20.62 -19.97 -18.67
CA SER A 520 20.55 -20.93 -19.77
C SER A 520 20.07 -20.34 -21.09
N LEU A 521 19.56 -19.09 -21.07
CA LEU A 521 19.08 -18.39 -22.27
C LEU A 521 20.19 -17.62 -22.97
N THR A 522 20.03 -17.37 -24.27
CA THR A 522 20.93 -16.50 -25.04
C THR A 522 20.79 -15.04 -24.58
N PRO A 523 21.81 -14.20 -24.82
CA PRO A 523 21.72 -12.76 -24.50
C PRO A 523 20.49 -12.07 -25.10
N GLU A 524 20.08 -12.46 -26.30
CA GLU A 524 18.92 -11.92 -27.02
C GLU A 524 17.61 -12.35 -26.34
N GLU A 525 17.47 -13.64 -26.01
CA GLU A 525 16.31 -14.15 -25.28
C GLU A 525 16.16 -13.48 -23.91
N ARG A 526 17.28 -13.23 -23.21
CA ARG A 526 17.28 -12.56 -21.91
C ARG A 526 16.70 -11.14 -21.97
N LYS A 527 16.83 -10.43 -23.11
CA LYS A 527 16.22 -9.09 -23.28
C LYS A 527 14.69 -9.14 -23.17
N GLU A 528 14.10 -10.28 -23.51
CA GLU A 528 12.65 -10.52 -23.49
C GLU A 528 12.15 -11.26 -22.23
N VAL A 529 13.00 -11.42 -21.21
CA VAL A 529 12.64 -12.07 -19.94
C VAL A 529 12.34 -11.03 -18.86
N LEU A 530 11.25 -11.26 -18.13
CA LEU A 530 10.94 -10.52 -16.90
C LEU A 530 11.02 -11.44 -15.69
N ILE A 531 11.91 -11.13 -14.75
CA ILE A 531 11.94 -11.80 -13.46
C ILE A 531 11.06 -11.02 -12.47
N VAL A 532 10.06 -11.69 -11.88
CA VAL A 532 9.11 -11.12 -10.94
C VAL A 532 9.34 -11.69 -9.55
N ALA A 533 9.62 -10.79 -8.59
CA ALA A 533 9.84 -11.11 -7.20
C ALA A 533 8.63 -10.74 -6.34
N GLY A 534 8.29 -11.57 -5.36
CA GLY A 534 7.22 -11.31 -4.41
C GLY A 534 7.49 -10.13 -3.46
N THR A 535 8.76 -9.86 -3.11
CA THR A 535 9.13 -8.77 -2.20
C THR A 535 10.34 -7.97 -2.69
N ASN A 536 10.54 -6.75 -2.16
CA ASN A 536 11.75 -5.96 -2.43
C ASN A 536 13.04 -6.65 -1.95
N LYS A 537 12.96 -7.45 -0.89
CA LYS A 537 14.09 -8.23 -0.38
C LYS A 537 14.48 -9.30 -1.38
N ASP A 538 13.51 -10.07 -1.87
CA ASP A 538 13.73 -11.11 -2.88
C ASP A 538 14.27 -10.49 -4.18
N ARG A 539 13.71 -9.35 -4.60
CA ARG A 539 14.21 -8.59 -5.77
C ARG A 539 15.69 -8.23 -5.65
N LYS A 540 16.12 -7.70 -4.50
CA LYS A 540 17.54 -7.35 -4.27
C LYS A 540 18.43 -8.60 -4.29
N GLN A 541 17.98 -9.71 -3.70
CA GLN A 541 18.74 -10.97 -3.68
C GLN A 541 18.87 -11.57 -5.08
N ILE A 542 17.78 -11.64 -5.85
CA ILE A 542 17.79 -12.12 -7.24
C ILE A 542 18.74 -11.25 -8.07
N ASN A 543 18.64 -9.92 -7.98
CA ASN A 543 19.53 -9.02 -8.71
C ASN A 543 21.01 -9.27 -8.39
N ALA A 544 21.35 -9.48 -7.12
CA ALA A 544 22.72 -9.78 -6.71
C ALA A 544 23.23 -11.10 -7.32
N MET A 545 22.44 -12.17 -7.22
CA MET A 545 22.77 -13.48 -7.79
C MET A 545 22.87 -13.44 -9.33
N THR A 546 22.00 -12.68 -10.01
CA THR A 546 22.09 -12.48 -11.46
C THR A 546 23.38 -11.78 -11.85
N ARG A 547 23.78 -10.72 -11.13
CA ARG A 547 25.06 -10.01 -11.39
C ARG A 547 26.27 -10.92 -11.19
N GLU A 548 26.26 -11.71 -10.12
CA GLU A 548 27.30 -12.69 -9.84
C GLU A 548 27.43 -13.70 -10.98
N SER A 549 26.30 -14.26 -11.44
CA SER A 549 26.28 -15.24 -12.54
C SER A 549 26.66 -14.64 -13.90
N LEU A 550 26.44 -13.33 -14.10
CA LEU A 550 26.88 -12.61 -15.30
C LEU A 550 28.37 -12.20 -15.24
N GLY A 551 29.09 -12.49 -14.15
CA GLY A 551 30.48 -12.08 -13.98
C GLY A 551 30.66 -10.57 -13.84
N LEU A 552 29.64 -9.85 -13.38
CA LEU A 552 29.67 -8.39 -13.26
C LEU A 552 30.20 -7.91 -11.90
N VAL A 553 30.26 -8.78 -10.91
CA VAL A 553 30.72 -8.44 -9.56
C VAL A 553 32.25 -8.30 -9.53
N GLY A 554 32.75 -7.23 -8.91
CA GLY A 554 34.18 -6.93 -8.78
C GLY A 554 34.81 -6.19 -9.97
N ASN A 555 34.06 -6.02 -11.06
CA ASN A 555 34.52 -5.37 -12.30
C ASN A 555 34.03 -3.93 -12.47
N GLY A 556 33.32 -3.41 -11.47
CA GLY A 556 32.64 -2.13 -11.51
C GLY A 556 33.22 -1.08 -10.58
N LYS A 557 32.45 -0.01 -10.39
CA LYS A 557 32.76 1.07 -9.45
C LYS A 557 31.65 1.21 -8.44
N GLU A 558 32.02 1.32 -7.16
CA GLU A 558 31.06 1.67 -6.10
C GLU A 558 30.63 3.12 -6.25
N LEU A 559 29.32 3.33 -6.44
CA LEU A 559 28.74 4.65 -6.58
C LEU A 559 27.66 4.88 -5.52
N PRO A 560 27.60 6.06 -4.88
CA PRO A 560 26.54 6.36 -3.94
C PRO A 560 25.19 6.45 -4.67
N THR A 561 24.18 5.75 -4.18
CA THR A 561 22.81 5.80 -4.70
C THR A 561 21.78 6.05 -3.60
N LEU A 562 20.63 6.60 -4.03
CA LEU A 562 19.53 6.99 -3.15
C LEU A 562 18.36 6.03 -3.31
N ASN A 563 18.14 5.21 -2.28
CA ASN A 563 17.01 4.29 -2.20
C ASN A 563 15.88 4.89 -1.36
N ARG A 564 14.71 5.07 -1.98
CA ARG A 564 13.58 5.75 -1.34
C ARG A 564 13.11 4.99 -0.10
N VAL A 565 12.95 5.70 1.02
CA VAL A 565 12.36 5.14 2.24
C VAL A 565 10.85 5.18 2.12
N ASP A 566 10.21 4.04 2.29
CA ASP A 566 8.75 3.96 2.30
C ASP A 566 8.18 4.62 3.56
N THR A 567 7.62 5.82 3.39
CA THR A 567 7.10 6.65 4.48
C THR A 567 5.80 7.34 4.05
N THR A 568 4.84 7.32 4.95
CA THR A 568 3.60 8.12 4.87
C THR A 568 3.88 9.60 5.12
N GLN A 569 2.95 10.46 4.71
CA GLN A 569 3.00 11.89 5.00
C GLN A 569 2.95 12.19 6.49
N ALA A 570 2.25 11.35 7.27
CA ALA A 570 2.21 11.47 8.72
C ALA A 570 3.60 11.21 9.34
N GLU A 571 4.29 10.13 8.94
CA GLU A 571 5.65 9.82 9.37
C GLU A 571 6.64 10.92 8.98
N ARG A 572 6.56 11.47 7.76
CA ARG A 572 7.43 12.59 7.35
C ARG A 572 7.24 13.87 8.15
N ARG A 573 6.17 13.99 8.94
CA ARG A 573 5.95 15.13 9.85
C ARG A 573 6.45 14.85 11.27
N TYR A 574 7.01 13.66 11.51
CA TYR A 574 7.47 13.20 12.81
C TYR A 574 8.98 12.94 12.79
N ALA A 575 9.75 13.75 13.52
CA ALA A 575 11.21 13.72 13.50
C ALA A 575 11.81 12.34 13.87
N PRO A 576 11.29 11.59 14.86
CA PRO A 576 11.74 10.23 15.14
C PRO A 576 11.48 9.21 14.01
N SER A 577 10.69 9.53 12.98
CA SER A 577 10.64 8.69 11.78
C SER A 577 11.93 8.72 10.94
N TYR A 578 12.84 9.65 11.22
CA TYR A 578 14.11 9.83 10.52
C TYR A 578 15.25 9.22 11.31
N LYS A 579 16.05 8.34 10.67
CA LYS A 579 17.24 7.74 11.27
C LYS A 579 18.50 8.48 10.83
N LYS A 580 19.51 8.50 11.69
CA LYS A 580 20.85 9.03 11.36
C LYS A 580 21.39 8.41 10.08
N GLY A 581 21.95 9.23 9.20
CA GLY A 581 22.47 8.82 7.89
C GLY A 581 21.44 8.74 6.77
N MET A 582 20.14 8.86 7.05
CA MET A 582 19.14 9.06 5.99
C MET A 582 19.39 10.37 5.25
N ILE A 583 19.00 10.44 3.98
CA ILE A 583 19.12 11.64 3.16
C ILE A 583 17.74 12.27 2.97
N VAL A 584 17.64 13.56 3.24
CA VAL A 584 16.47 14.41 2.99
C VAL A 584 16.72 15.25 1.75
N GLN A 585 15.78 15.22 0.82
CA GLN A 585 15.80 16.04 -0.39
C GLN A 585 14.49 16.86 -0.48
N PRO A 586 14.54 18.19 -0.31
CA PRO A 586 13.38 19.06 -0.47
C PRO A 586 12.85 19.07 -1.90
N GLU A 587 11.52 19.00 -2.07
CA GLU A 587 10.88 19.10 -3.39
C GLU A 587 10.50 20.54 -3.77
N LYS A 588 10.69 21.49 -2.84
CA LYS A 588 10.55 22.93 -3.02
C LYS A 588 11.54 23.67 -2.12
N ASP A 589 11.74 24.95 -2.38
CA ASP A 589 12.55 25.83 -1.53
C ASP A 589 11.81 26.16 -0.22
N TYR A 590 12.56 26.16 0.88
CA TYR A 590 12.13 26.59 2.20
C TYR A 590 13.03 27.72 2.67
N ILE A 591 12.72 28.93 2.19
CA ILE A 591 13.52 30.14 2.40
C ILE A 591 13.83 30.37 3.90
N ARG A 592 12.83 30.20 4.78
CA ARG A 592 12.99 30.43 6.23
C ARG A 592 13.97 29.49 6.93
N THR A 593 14.15 28.27 6.42
CA THR A 593 15.05 27.28 7.01
C THR A 593 16.33 27.10 6.20
N GLY A 594 16.49 27.81 5.08
CA GLY A 594 17.63 27.66 4.18
C GLY A 594 17.70 26.33 3.43
N LEU A 595 16.61 25.55 3.39
CA LEU A 595 16.60 24.29 2.63
C LEU A 595 16.23 24.58 1.17
N SER A 596 17.10 24.17 0.26
CA SER A 596 16.94 24.42 -1.17
C SER A 596 16.35 23.19 -1.89
N ARG A 597 15.54 23.45 -2.91
CA ARG A 597 14.95 22.41 -3.75
C ARG A 597 16.03 21.56 -4.40
N GLY A 598 15.90 20.24 -4.27
CA GLY A 598 16.77 19.26 -4.94
C GLY A 598 18.11 19.01 -4.26
N GLU A 599 18.57 19.89 -3.37
CA GLU A 599 19.78 19.68 -2.58
C GLU A 599 19.62 18.54 -1.57
N LEU A 600 20.74 17.88 -1.23
CA LEU A 600 20.77 16.72 -0.36
C LEU A 600 21.28 17.10 1.03
N TYR A 601 20.53 16.68 2.05
CA TYR A 601 20.87 16.90 3.46
C TYR A 601 20.90 15.57 4.19
N THR A 602 21.94 15.32 5.00
CA THR A 602 22.08 14.07 5.77
C THR A 602 21.49 14.25 7.16
N VAL A 603 20.59 13.36 7.57
CA VAL A 603 20.00 13.34 8.91
C VAL A 603 21.09 13.05 9.94
N ASP A 604 21.22 13.94 10.92
CA ASP A 604 22.14 13.78 12.04
C ASP A 604 21.41 13.15 13.22
N GLN A 605 20.33 13.79 13.68
CA GLN A 605 19.53 13.32 14.81
C GLN A 605 18.13 13.94 14.85
N ALA A 606 17.23 13.27 15.56
CA ALA A 606 15.95 13.82 15.99
C ALA A 606 16.04 14.26 17.46
N LEU A 607 15.57 15.47 17.75
CA LEU A 607 15.57 16.08 19.07
C LEU A 607 14.14 16.11 19.67
N PRO A 608 14.03 16.25 21.02
CA PRO A 608 12.74 16.53 21.67
C PRO A 608 11.98 17.71 21.03
N GLY A 609 10.65 17.73 21.18
CA GLY A 609 9.82 18.79 20.59
C GLY A 609 9.58 18.67 19.08
N ASN A 610 9.85 17.49 18.49
CA ASN A 610 9.72 17.19 17.07
C ASN A 610 10.64 18.05 16.18
N VAL A 611 11.91 18.19 16.57
CA VAL A 611 12.93 18.92 15.81
C VAL A 611 13.84 17.93 15.10
N LEU A 612 14.11 18.16 13.82
CA LEU A 612 15.01 17.37 13.00
C LEU A 612 16.26 18.19 12.68
N VAL A 613 17.42 17.60 12.93
CA VAL A 613 18.73 18.18 12.61
C VAL A 613 19.29 17.46 11.39
N VAL A 614 19.62 18.22 10.35
CA VAL A 614 20.26 17.72 9.14
C VAL A 614 21.54 18.49 8.85
N LYS A 615 22.46 17.89 8.11
CA LYS A 615 23.72 18.47 7.67
C LYS A 615 23.74 18.62 6.15
N ASP A 616 24.17 19.78 5.66
CA ASP A 616 24.41 19.98 4.23
C ASP A 616 25.72 19.31 3.78
N LYS A 617 26.09 19.46 2.50
CA LYS A 617 27.34 18.93 1.94
C LYS A 617 28.62 19.51 2.56
N ASN A 618 28.55 20.69 3.18
CA ASN A 618 29.66 21.36 3.84
C ASN A 618 29.74 21.03 5.34
N GLY A 619 28.79 20.24 5.85
CA GLY A 619 28.67 19.90 7.27
C GLY A 619 27.91 20.93 8.12
N ASN A 620 27.35 21.98 7.51
CA ASN A 620 26.56 22.97 8.23
C ASN A 620 25.27 22.34 8.73
N ARG A 621 24.94 22.60 9.99
CA ARG A 621 23.72 22.09 10.63
C ARG A 621 22.53 22.99 10.31
N VAL A 622 21.42 22.36 9.93
CA VAL A 622 20.13 23.00 9.73
C VAL A 622 19.12 22.30 10.62
N GLU A 623 18.39 23.07 11.41
CA GLU A 623 17.39 22.56 12.36
C GLU A 623 15.99 23.05 11.99
N PHE A 624 15.03 22.14 11.95
CA PHE A 624 13.65 22.49 11.63
C PHE A 624 12.66 21.49 12.21
N ASN A 625 11.39 21.91 12.34
CA ASN A 625 10.30 21.01 12.68
C ASN A 625 9.68 20.43 11.39
N PRO A 626 9.79 19.11 11.11
CA PRO A 626 9.33 18.52 9.86
C PRO A 626 7.81 18.62 9.67
N ARG A 627 7.05 18.91 10.73
CA ARG A 627 5.61 19.23 10.61
C ARG A 627 5.33 20.45 9.73
N LYS A 628 6.24 21.44 9.74
CA LYS A 628 6.12 22.67 8.95
C LYS A 628 6.60 22.50 7.50
N LEU A 629 7.33 21.42 7.21
CA LEU A 629 7.96 21.16 5.90
C LEU A 629 7.35 19.93 5.24
N THR A 630 6.31 20.14 4.43
CA THR A 630 5.44 19.05 3.97
C THR A 630 5.86 18.36 2.68
N LYS A 631 6.88 18.86 1.98
CA LYS A 631 7.36 18.32 0.70
C LYS A 631 8.83 17.90 0.78
N LEU A 632 9.07 16.83 1.54
CA LEU A 632 10.38 16.22 1.71
C LEU A 632 10.35 14.80 1.12
N SER A 633 11.36 14.47 0.33
CA SER A 633 11.67 13.09 -0.08
C SER A 633 12.77 12.54 0.83
N VAL A 634 12.65 11.28 1.25
CA VAL A 634 13.57 10.64 2.22
C VAL A 634 14.17 9.38 1.60
N TYR A 635 15.48 9.21 1.77
CA TYR A 635 16.27 8.14 1.16
C TYR A 635 17.23 7.50 2.16
N ASN A 636 17.54 6.22 1.93
CA ASN A 636 18.75 5.60 2.46
C ASN A 636 19.87 5.77 1.42
N LEU A 637 21.07 6.10 1.89
CA LEU A 637 22.27 6.12 1.08
C LEU A 637 22.84 4.70 1.02
N GLU A 638 22.98 4.15 -0.18
CA GLU A 638 23.66 2.87 -0.43
C GLU A 638 24.86 3.12 -1.34
N LYS A 639 25.86 2.22 -1.35
CA LYS A 639 27.02 2.28 -2.25
C LYS A 639 27.12 1.01 -3.09
N PRO A 640 26.15 0.72 -3.96
CA PRO A 640 26.24 -0.43 -4.83
C PRO A 640 27.35 -0.25 -5.87
N GLU A 641 27.91 -1.37 -6.29
CA GLU A 641 28.81 -1.44 -7.44
C GLU A 641 28.01 -1.43 -8.76
N PHE A 642 28.48 -0.65 -9.74
CA PHE A 642 27.98 -0.67 -11.12
C PHE A 642 29.10 -0.99 -12.10
N SER A 643 28.86 -2.00 -12.93
CA SER A 643 29.79 -2.50 -13.94
C SER A 643 29.25 -2.22 -15.34
N VAL A 644 30.14 -2.07 -16.32
CA VAL A 644 29.69 -1.96 -17.73
C VAL A 644 28.91 -3.23 -18.10
N GLY A 645 27.75 -3.05 -18.71
CA GLY A 645 26.78 -4.10 -18.99
C GLY A 645 25.63 -4.20 -17.99
N ASP A 646 25.73 -3.58 -16.80
CA ASP A 646 24.68 -3.67 -15.77
C ASP A 646 23.33 -3.12 -16.26
N LEU A 647 22.24 -3.83 -15.95
CA LEU A 647 20.89 -3.31 -16.11
C LEU A 647 20.48 -2.50 -14.89
N VAL A 648 20.07 -1.27 -15.12
CA VAL A 648 19.72 -0.30 -14.08
C VAL A 648 18.36 0.35 -14.31
N ARG A 649 17.72 0.80 -13.23
CA ARG A 649 16.43 1.47 -13.23
C ARG A 649 16.56 2.85 -12.60
N ILE A 650 16.00 3.85 -13.27
CA ILE A 650 15.88 5.21 -12.73
C ILE A 650 14.83 5.21 -11.63
N THR A 651 15.16 5.77 -10.46
CA THR A 651 14.28 5.79 -9.28
C THR A 651 13.64 7.15 -9.00
N ARG A 652 13.96 8.18 -9.80
CA ARG A 652 13.38 9.54 -9.70
C ARG A 652 13.38 10.22 -11.06
N ASN A 653 12.32 10.96 -11.38
CA ASN A 653 12.26 11.75 -12.60
C ASN A 653 13.32 12.86 -12.60
N ASP A 654 13.96 13.08 -13.75
CA ASP A 654 14.82 14.23 -14.04
C ASP A 654 14.40 14.81 -15.41
N GLN A 655 13.72 15.96 -15.40
CA GLN A 655 13.22 16.59 -16.62
C GLN A 655 14.33 17.12 -17.53
N LYS A 656 15.47 17.57 -16.96
CA LYS A 656 16.56 18.14 -17.76
C LYS A 656 17.24 17.06 -18.59
N LEU A 657 17.32 15.87 -18.01
CA LEU A 657 17.85 14.69 -18.65
C LEU A 657 16.74 13.79 -19.19
N ASP A 658 15.49 14.26 -19.33
CA ASP A 658 14.33 13.48 -19.79
C ASP A 658 14.31 12.02 -19.26
N LEU A 659 14.65 11.84 -17.98
CA LEU A 659 14.67 10.53 -17.32
C LEU A 659 13.40 10.39 -16.50
N THR A 660 12.75 9.24 -16.61
CA THR A 660 11.51 8.94 -15.90
C THR A 660 11.72 7.81 -14.89
N ASN A 661 11.13 7.93 -13.71
CA ASN A 661 11.15 6.88 -12.70
C ASN A 661 10.50 5.61 -13.26
N GLY A 662 11.24 4.51 -13.25
CA GLY A 662 10.84 3.26 -13.88
C GLY A 662 11.62 2.93 -15.15
N ASP A 663 12.25 3.91 -15.79
CA ASP A 663 13.03 3.70 -17.01
C ASP A 663 14.17 2.72 -16.73
N ARG A 664 14.33 1.74 -17.63
CA ARG A 664 15.40 0.77 -17.59
C ARG A 664 16.44 1.12 -18.64
N MET A 665 17.70 1.08 -18.24
CA MET A 665 18.84 1.44 -19.08
C MET A 665 19.99 0.47 -18.82
N ARG A 666 20.96 0.43 -19.73
CA ARG A 666 22.18 -0.36 -19.60
C ARG A 666 23.36 0.56 -19.31
N VAL A 667 24.21 0.20 -18.36
CA VAL A 667 25.48 0.89 -18.12
C VAL A 667 26.43 0.59 -19.28
N VAL A 668 26.89 1.62 -19.99
CA VAL A 668 27.83 1.50 -21.11
C VAL A 668 29.21 2.07 -20.79
N GLY A 669 29.31 2.91 -19.75
CA GLY A 669 30.57 3.48 -19.28
C GLY A 669 30.47 3.96 -17.84
N ASN A 670 31.59 3.97 -17.11
CA ASN A 670 31.68 4.42 -15.71
C ASN A 670 33.00 5.17 -15.39
N ALA A 671 33.59 5.81 -16.41
CA ALA A 671 34.86 6.53 -16.33
C ALA A 671 34.69 8.04 -16.09
N ASN A 672 35.79 8.73 -15.79
CA ASN A 672 35.88 10.21 -15.79
C ASN A 672 34.85 10.95 -14.89
N GLY A 673 34.41 10.33 -13.80
CA GLY A 673 33.45 10.94 -12.88
C GLY A 673 32.01 10.99 -13.41
N VAL A 674 31.70 10.19 -14.43
CA VAL A 674 30.35 10.00 -14.97
C VAL A 674 30.01 8.52 -15.08
N ILE A 675 28.72 8.20 -15.05
CA ILE A 675 28.19 6.91 -15.48
C ILE A 675 27.30 7.13 -16.72
N GLU A 676 27.59 6.42 -17.79
CA GLU A 676 26.89 6.50 -19.06
C GLU A 676 25.85 5.38 -19.15
N LEU A 677 24.61 5.77 -19.44
CA LEU A 677 23.46 4.90 -19.49
C LEU A 677 22.86 4.92 -20.89
N ALA A 678 22.76 3.77 -21.54
CA ALA A 678 22.12 3.59 -22.84
C ALA A 678 20.68 3.07 -22.70
N SER A 679 19.78 3.57 -23.54
CA SER A 679 18.42 3.02 -23.68
C SER A 679 18.47 1.54 -24.06
N LEU A 680 17.50 0.76 -23.60
CA LEU A 680 17.32 -0.63 -24.05
C LEU A 680 16.72 -0.72 -25.45
N LYS A 681 16.11 0.37 -25.94
CA LYS A 681 15.65 0.45 -27.32
C LYS A 681 16.83 0.83 -28.22
N GLU A 682 16.95 0.09 -29.30
CA GLU A 682 17.97 0.28 -30.33
C GLU A 682 17.28 0.69 -31.64
N LYS A 683 17.89 1.63 -32.37
CA LYS A 683 17.53 2.00 -33.74
C LYS A 683 18.75 1.78 -34.61
N ASP A 684 18.61 0.94 -35.64
CA ASP A 684 19.69 0.57 -36.56
C ASP A 684 20.96 0.03 -35.85
N GLY A 685 20.77 -0.74 -34.78
CA GLY A 685 21.87 -1.33 -33.98
C GLY A 685 22.57 -0.36 -33.02
N THR A 686 22.11 0.89 -32.93
CA THR A 686 22.61 1.87 -31.96
C THR A 686 21.55 2.17 -30.90
N PRO A 687 21.92 2.41 -29.63
CA PRO A 687 20.95 2.82 -28.62
C PRO A 687 20.25 4.11 -29.06
N GLU A 688 18.92 4.14 -28.95
CA GLU A 688 18.11 5.33 -29.27
C GLU A 688 18.59 6.57 -28.49
N ARG A 689 19.19 6.32 -27.33
CA ARG A 689 19.63 7.36 -26.41
C ARG A 689 20.76 6.90 -25.51
N VAL A 690 21.71 7.81 -25.25
CA VAL A 690 22.72 7.68 -24.18
C VAL A 690 22.67 8.91 -23.29
N VAL A 691 22.74 8.70 -21.98
CA VAL A 691 22.70 9.77 -20.96
C VAL A 691 23.89 9.61 -20.01
N ALA A 692 24.66 10.68 -19.82
CA ALA A 692 25.75 10.72 -18.85
C ALA A 692 25.28 11.34 -17.53
N LEU A 693 25.47 10.62 -16.43
CA LEU A 693 25.14 11.08 -15.08
C LEU A 693 26.41 11.37 -14.27
N PRO A 694 26.56 12.57 -13.69
CA PRO A 694 27.73 12.90 -12.89
C PRO A 694 27.73 12.13 -11.56
N THR A 695 28.85 11.49 -11.23
CA THR A 695 29.02 10.67 -10.03
C THR A 695 29.53 11.45 -8.81
N ASN A 696 29.63 12.78 -8.91
CA ASN A 696 30.02 13.66 -7.80
C ASN A 696 28.90 13.87 -6.77
N ARG A 697 27.71 13.32 -7.04
CA ARG A 697 26.55 13.33 -6.15
C ARG A 697 25.87 11.96 -6.15
N PRO A 698 25.20 11.58 -5.05
CA PRO A 698 24.38 10.36 -5.01
C PRO A 698 23.37 10.29 -6.16
N LEU A 699 23.30 9.13 -6.81
CA LEU A 699 22.48 8.89 -7.99
C LEU A 699 21.12 8.28 -7.63
N HIS A 700 20.08 8.58 -8.42
CA HIS A 700 18.77 7.94 -8.32
C HIS A 700 18.71 6.68 -9.19
N LEU A 701 19.50 5.67 -8.83
CA LEU A 701 19.75 4.48 -9.64
C LEU A 701 19.71 3.20 -8.78
N GLU A 702 19.15 2.12 -9.33
CA GLU A 702 19.22 0.77 -8.74
C GLU A 702 19.37 -0.31 -9.82
N HIS A 703 19.87 -1.51 -9.47
CA HIS A 703 19.89 -2.63 -10.42
C HIS A 703 18.48 -3.12 -10.80
N ALA A 704 18.31 -3.60 -12.03
CA ALA A 704 17.01 -3.78 -12.67
C ALA A 704 16.77 -5.14 -13.37
N TYR A 705 17.47 -6.20 -12.94
CA TYR A 705 17.27 -7.56 -13.49
C TYR A 705 15.90 -8.16 -13.12
N SER A 706 15.39 -7.84 -11.94
CA SER A 706 14.08 -8.27 -11.46
C SER A 706 13.22 -7.09 -10.98
N ALA A 707 11.91 -7.30 -11.00
CA ALA A 707 10.90 -6.33 -10.58
C ALA A 707 9.95 -6.95 -9.55
N THR A 708 9.37 -6.12 -8.69
CA THR A 708 8.21 -6.56 -7.89
C THR A 708 6.96 -6.63 -8.78
N VAL A 709 5.96 -7.42 -8.37
CA VAL A 709 4.68 -7.54 -9.10
C VAL A 709 4.05 -6.19 -9.42
N HIS A 710 4.03 -5.25 -8.46
CA HIS A 710 3.48 -3.90 -8.67
C HIS A 710 4.28 -3.10 -9.71
N SER A 711 5.61 -3.13 -9.64
CA SER A 711 6.47 -2.44 -10.62
C SER A 711 6.50 -3.12 -12.01
N ALA A 712 6.01 -4.35 -12.11
CA ALA A 712 5.85 -5.06 -13.36
C ALA A 712 4.52 -4.75 -14.08
N GLN A 713 3.61 -4.01 -13.43
CA GLN A 713 2.34 -3.64 -14.04
C GLN A 713 2.56 -2.78 -15.29
N GLY A 714 1.81 -3.10 -16.35
CA GLY A 714 1.96 -2.49 -17.67
C GLY A 714 3.07 -3.09 -18.54
N LEU A 715 4.02 -3.85 -17.97
CA LEU A 715 5.07 -4.51 -18.75
C LEU A 715 4.52 -5.72 -19.52
N THR A 716 5.20 -6.06 -20.61
CA THR A 716 4.92 -7.25 -21.44
C THR A 716 6.26 -7.80 -21.93
N ASN A 717 6.45 -9.11 -21.78
CA ASN A 717 7.69 -9.82 -22.08
C ASN A 717 7.36 -11.21 -22.65
N ASP A 718 8.28 -11.85 -23.37
CA ASP A 718 8.03 -13.19 -23.92
C ASP A 718 7.93 -14.24 -22.84
N ARG A 719 8.86 -14.17 -21.89
CA ARG A 719 8.93 -15.09 -20.76
C ARG A 719 8.91 -14.34 -19.44
N VAL A 720 8.19 -14.89 -18.48
CA VAL A 720 8.17 -14.38 -17.10
C VAL A 720 8.57 -15.48 -16.14
N MET A 721 9.53 -15.18 -15.25
CA MET A 721 9.99 -16.09 -14.19
C MET A 721 9.57 -15.52 -12.83
N ILE A 722 8.75 -16.25 -12.08
CA ILE A 722 8.01 -15.71 -10.92
C ILE A 722 8.44 -16.44 -9.64
N SER A 723 9.01 -15.70 -8.70
CA SER A 723 9.30 -16.18 -7.34
C SER A 723 8.09 -15.97 -6.43
N ILE A 724 7.49 -17.05 -5.94
CA ILE A 724 6.30 -17.04 -5.08
C ILE A 724 6.61 -17.63 -3.71
N ASN A 725 6.20 -16.94 -2.65
CA ASN A 725 6.22 -17.45 -1.28
C ASN A 725 4.77 -17.59 -0.77
N THR A 726 4.29 -18.81 -0.60
CA THR A 726 2.93 -19.16 -0.19
C THR A 726 2.52 -18.54 1.15
N LYS A 727 3.49 -18.24 2.02
CA LYS A 727 3.26 -17.59 3.33
C LYS A 727 3.28 -16.06 3.27
N SER A 728 3.65 -15.49 2.12
CA SER A 728 3.69 -14.04 1.93
C SER A 728 2.30 -13.48 1.61
N ARG A 729 1.96 -12.33 2.21
CA ARG A 729 0.79 -11.53 1.80
C ARG A 729 0.89 -11.01 0.37
N THR A 730 2.09 -11.04 -0.22
CA THR A 730 2.31 -10.71 -1.64
C THR A 730 2.00 -11.89 -2.57
N THR A 731 1.44 -12.98 -2.04
CA THR A 731 0.85 -14.08 -2.80
C THR A 731 -0.66 -14.03 -2.59
N SER A 732 -1.35 -13.60 -3.63
CA SER A 732 -2.79 -13.38 -3.65
C SER A 732 -3.30 -13.46 -5.08
N GLN A 733 -4.62 -13.52 -5.22
CA GLN A 733 -5.27 -13.72 -6.50
C GLN A 733 -4.96 -12.65 -7.56
N ASN A 734 -5.04 -11.38 -7.17
CA ASN A 734 -4.73 -10.25 -8.05
C ASN A 734 -3.24 -10.21 -8.43
N LEU A 735 -2.34 -10.53 -7.50
CA LEU A 735 -0.90 -10.56 -7.76
C LEU A 735 -0.51 -11.73 -8.66
N TRP A 736 -1.12 -12.90 -8.48
CA TRP A 736 -1.00 -14.04 -9.39
C TRP A 736 -1.41 -13.64 -10.81
N TYR A 737 -2.60 -13.07 -10.97
CA TYR A 737 -3.09 -12.61 -12.26
C TYR A 737 -2.16 -11.58 -12.92
N VAL A 738 -1.71 -10.57 -12.16
CA VAL A 738 -0.78 -9.56 -12.66
C VAL A 738 0.55 -10.17 -13.09
N ALA A 739 1.07 -11.16 -12.36
CA ALA A 739 2.36 -11.76 -12.65
C ALA A 739 2.33 -12.61 -13.94
N ILE A 740 1.38 -13.55 -14.07
CA ILE A 740 1.33 -14.44 -15.24
C ILE A 740 0.89 -13.72 -16.52
N SER A 741 0.06 -12.66 -16.40
CA SER A 741 -0.43 -11.91 -17.57
C SER A 741 0.62 -11.04 -18.27
N ARG A 742 1.83 -10.91 -17.71
CA ARG A 742 2.95 -10.21 -18.36
C ARG A 742 3.64 -11.05 -19.44
N ALA A 743 3.47 -12.37 -19.43
CA ALA A 743 4.08 -13.28 -20.39
C ALA A 743 3.29 -13.33 -21.70
N ARG A 744 3.98 -13.28 -22.86
CA ARG A 744 3.39 -13.57 -24.18
C ARG A 744 3.43 -15.07 -24.50
N HIS A 745 4.54 -15.74 -24.18
CA HIS A 745 4.78 -17.13 -24.58
C HIS A 745 4.83 -18.09 -23.39
N GLU A 746 5.50 -17.72 -22.29
CA GLU A 746 5.73 -18.66 -21.19
C GLU A 746 5.80 -17.98 -19.81
N ALA A 747 5.14 -18.59 -18.82
CA ALA A 747 5.28 -18.23 -17.41
C ALA A 747 5.86 -19.41 -16.63
N ARG A 748 6.94 -19.17 -15.87
CA ARG A 748 7.60 -20.14 -15.00
C ARG A 748 7.43 -19.75 -13.54
N ILE A 749 7.03 -20.69 -12.71
CA ILE A 749 6.74 -20.47 -11.29
C ILE A 749 7.77 -21.21 -10.45
N TYR A 750 8.34 -20.50 -9.49
CA TYR A 750 9.24 -21.07 -8.47
C TYR A 750 8.60 -20.77 -7.12
N THR A 751 8.25 -21.80 -6.35
CA THR A 751 7.47 -21.66 -5.11
C THR A 751 8.10 -22.39 -3.93
N ASP A 752 7.78 -22.00 -2.69
CA ASP A 752 8.19 -22.76 -1.50
C ASP A 752 7.34 -23.99 -1.21
N SER A 753 6.12 -24.07 -1.77
CA SER A 753 5.25 -25.23 -1.64
C SER A 753 4.24 -25.32 -2.78
N ILE A 754 4.34 -26.34 -3.62
CA ILE A 754 3.35 -26.64 -4.67
C ILE A 754 2.01 -26.99 -4.02
N ALA A 755 2.03 -27.79 -2.94
CA ALA A 755 0.81 -28.17 -2.22
C ALA A 755 0.08 -26.98 -1.58
N GLY A 756 0.83 -26.01 -1.05
CA GLY A 756 0.27 -24.79 -0.45
C GLY A 756 -0.11 -23.71 -1.46
N LEU A 757 0.41 -23.77 -2.68
CA LEU A 757 0.26 -22.72 -3.69
C LEU A 757 -1.20 -22.43 -4.06
N PRO A 758 -2.08 -23.42 -4.34
CA PRO A 758 -3.48 -23.16 -4.70
C PRO A 758 -4.23 -22.34 -3.66
N ALA A 759 -4.06 -22.65 -2.38
CA ALA A 759 -4.67 -21.90 -1.29
C ALA A 759 -4.08 -20.49 -1.17
N ALA A 760 -2.76 -20.36 -1.31
CA ALA A 760 -2.08 -19.07 -1.23
C ALA A 760 -2.51 -18.09 -2.34
N ILE A 761 -2.60 -18.54 -3.59
CA ILE A 761 -3.04 -17.71 -4.73
C ILE A 761 -4.55 -17.46 -4.74
N ALA A 762 -5.35 -18.23 -4.00
CA ALA A 762 -6.77 -17.97 -3.83
C ALA A 762 -7.08 -16.85 -2.81
N ASN A 763 -6.10 -16.45 -2.00
CA ASN A 763 -6.26 -15.40 -1.01
C ASN A 763 -6.61 -14.05 -1.66
N ARG A 764 -7.55 -13.33 -1.03
CA ARG A 764 -7.92 -11.95 -1.38
C ARG A 764 -7.61 -11.01 -0.23
N TYR A 765 -6.95 -9.90 -0.55
CA TYR A 765 -6.67 -8.80 0.37
C TYR A 765 -7.31 -7.51 -0.15
N ASP A 766 -8.57 -7.59 -0.58
CA ASP A 766 -9.28 -6.47 -1.20
C ASP A 766 -9.41 -5.30 -0.21
N LYS A 767 -9.13 -4.08 -0.68
CA LYS A 767 -9.41 -2.89 0.11
C LYS A 767 -10.89 -2.81 0.43
N THR A 768 -11.19 -2.73 1.73
CA THR A 768 -12.56 -2.48 2.19
C THR A 768 -12.85 -0.98 2.02
N THR A 769 -14.07 -0.64 1.62
CA THR A 769 -14.49 0.74 1.38
C THR A 769 -15.24 1.30 2.57
N ALA A 770 -15.16 2.62 2.76
CA ALA A 770 -15.89 3.29 3.84
C ALA A 770 -17.41 3.15 3.65
N LEU A 771 -17.88 3.20 2.39
CA LEU A 771 -19.28 3.07 2.03
C LEU A 771 -19.84 1.68 2.34
N SER A 772 -19.09 0.60 2.09
CA SER A 772 -19.58 -0.76 2.38
C SER A 772 -19.74 -1.00 3.88
N LEU A 773 -18.82 -0.48 4.69
CA LEU A 773 -18.91 -0.50 6.15
C LEU A 773 -20.16 0.26 6.63
N GLN A 774 -20.40 1.47 6.10
CA GLN A 774 -21.58 2.26 6.43
C GLN A 774 -22.90 1.57 6.04
N GLN A 775 -22.97 0.98 4.84
CA GLN A 775 -24.13 0.21 4.39
C GLN A 775 -24.40 -1.01 5.28
N ALA A 776 -23.34 -1.71 5.71
CA ALA A 776 -23.48 -2.83 6.63
C ALA A 776 -24.08 -2.37 7.99
N ARG A 777 -23.67 -1.20 8.48
CA ARG A 777 -24.20 -0.59 9.70
C ARG A 777 -25.67 -0.20 9.57
N GLU A 778 -26.06 0.37 8.44
CA GLU A 778 -27.46 0.70 8.14
C GLU A 778 -28.34 -0.55 8.05
N ARG A 779 -27.86 -1.61 7.39
CA ARG A 779 -28.56 -2.90 7.33
C ARG A 779 -28.76 -3.51 8.71
N GLN A 780 -27.73 -3.54 9.55
CA GLN A 780 -27.84 -4.05 10.92
C GLN A 780 -28.85 -3.25 11.74
N ARG A 781 -28.85 -1.91 11.61
CA ARG A 781 -29.82 -1.04 12.27
C ARG A 781 -31.24 -1.31 11.79
N ASN A 782 -31.45 -1.53 10.49
CA ASN A 782 -32.77 -1.85 9.95
C ASN A 782 -33.26 -3.25 10.38
N GLU A 783 -32.35 -4.22 10.53
CA GLU A 783 -32.69 -5.54 11.07
C GLU A 783 -33.04 -5.50 12.56
N SER A 784 -32.38 -4.65 13.35
CA SER A 784 -32.70 -4.48 14.78
C SER A 784 -33.97 -3.66 15.02
N ILE A 785 -34.39 -2.84 14.04
CA ILE A 785 -35.63 -2.02 14.08
C ILE A 785 -36.86 -2.77 13.52
N LYS A 786 -36.77 -4.07 13.18
CA LYS A 786 -38.00 -4.84 12.91
C LYS A 786 -38.93 -4.76 14.13
N PRO A 787 -40.17 -4.24 14.00
CA PRO A 787 -41.05 -4.06 15.14
C PRO A 787 -41.30 -5.40 15.82
N ARG A 788 -41.03 -5.47 17.13
CA ARG A 788 -41.69 -6.41 18.03
C ARG A 788 -43.17 -5.99 18.14
N THR A 789 -43.93 -6.17 17.06
CA THR A 789 -45.42 -6.14 17.02
C THR A 789 -45.88 -6.26 15.56
N VAL A 790 -45.90 -7.49 15.05
CA VAL A 790 -47.00 -7.97 14.19
C VAL A 790 -47.46 -9.32 14.75
N LEU A 791 -47.77 -9.28 16.06
CA LEU A 791 -48.57 -10.28 16.77
C LEU A 791 -49.59 -9.47 17.56
N ASP A 792 -50.45 -8.76 16.83
CA ASP A 792 -51.80 -8.38 17.29
C ASP A 792 -52.72 -8.06 16.10
N GLY A 793 -52.53 -8.79 14.99
CA GLY A 793 -53.55 -8.95 13.94
C GLY A 793 -54.63 -9.98 14.31
N LYS A 794 -54.81 -10.29 15.60
CA LYS A 794 -55.89 -11.15 16.12
C LYS A 794 -56.74 -10.48 17.21
N ALA A 795 -56.61 -9.16 17.39
CA ALA A 795 -57.45 -8.39 18.31
C ALA A 795 -58.49 -7.48 17.61
N LEU A 796 -58.46 -7.35 16.28
CA LEU A 796 -59.49 -6.60 15.52
C LEU A 796 -60.57 -7.46 14.84
N GLU A 797 -60.43 -8.78 14.78
CA GLU A 797 -61.49 -9.69 14.30
C GLU A 797 -62.37 -10.27 15.43
N ARG A 798 -62.10 -9.94 16.70
CA ARG A 798 -62.93 -10.36 17.85
C ARG A 798 -63.98 -9.33 18.31
N LYS A 799 -63.98 -8.12 17.73
CA LYS A 799 -65.05 -7.11 17.94
C LYS A 799 -66.07 -7.00 16.79
N GLN A 800 -65.92 -7.77 15.72
CA GLN A 800 -66.93 -7.91 14.65
C GLN A 800 -67.64 -9.28 14.64
N ARG A 801 -67.29 -10.20 15.55
CA ARG A 801 -67.93 -11.52 15.71
C ARG A 801 -68.80 -11.68 16.97
N SER A 802 -69.10 -10.59 17.69
CA SER A 802 -70.05 -10.59 18.82
C SER A 802 -71.31 -9.75 18.56
N ALA A 803 -71.57 -9.40 17.29
CA ALA A 803 -72.79 -8.70 16.87
C ALA A 803 -73.66 -9.53 15.88
N LEU A 804 -73.37 -10.81 15.70
CA LEU A 804 -74.08 -11.71 14.79
C LEU A 804 -74.30 -13.08 15.46
N ASP A 805 -75.16 -13.09 16.47
CA ASP A 805 -75.88 -14.25 17.06
C ASP A 805 -76.88 -13.65 18.06
N GLY A 806 -78.22 -13.64 17.90
CA GLY A 806 -79.17 -14.16 16.91
C GLY A 806 -80.50 -13.36 17.05
N PRO A 807 -81.72 -13.88 16.72
CA PRO A 807 -82.07 -15.29 16.58
C PRO A 807 -82.80 -15.67 15.26
N SER A 808 -82.76 -16.98 15.03
CA SER A 808 -83.48 -17.77 14.05
C SER A 808 -84.99 -17.55 14.05
N ALA A 809 -85.57 -17.52 12.84
CA ALA A 809 -86.99 -17.75 12.62
C ALA A 809 -87.33 -19.25 12.79
N GLY A 810 -88.31 -19.54 13.64
CA GLY A 810 -88.97 -20.84 13.79
C GLY A 810 -90.47 -20.62 14.02
N LYS A 811 -91.28 -21.20 13.15
CA LYS A 811 -92.75 -21.10 13.07
C LYS A 811 -93.48 -21.63 14.32
N SER A 812 -94.53 -20.92 14.73
CA SER A 812 -95.84 -21.38 15.25
C SER A 812 -96.62 -20.07 15.54
N GLY A 813 -97.90 -19.86 15.25
CA GLY A 813 -99.07 -20.70 15.01
C GLY A 813 -100.23 -19.95 15.69
N VAL A 814 -101.29 -19.66 14.94
CA VAL A 814 -102.51 -18.87 15.27
C VAL A 814 -102.39 -17.36 15.08
#